data_AF-A0A7H0H7Q0-F1
#
_entry.id   AF-A0A7H0H7Q0-F1
#
_cell.length_a   1.000
_cell.length_b   1.000
_cell.length_c   1.000
_cell.angle_alpha   90.00
_cell.angle_beta   90.00
_cell.angle_gamma   90.00
#
_symmetry.space_group_name_H-M   'P 1'
#
loop_
_entity.id
_entity.type
_entity.pdbx_description
1 polymer ?
#
loop_
_entity_poly.entity_id
_entity_poly.type
_entity_poly.pdbx_seq_one_letter_code
_entity_poly.pdbx_strand_id
1 'polypeptide(L)'
;MGSGRGISAVVDDEGFRRPDITYDEWNRAIADVVYPEQPEAAPVYLALDESTLAELGAVFDLPQDQVVGELARSVKHELRATRGAADLRSVTRRLDQWRARRSGPHEPPPVLAFLTVLCLAAERMANDSDMAAANFYGRVGELLEIPSARQKFAGAYRDVAEDYWFALEDWLERLDGLRGLPTAVAVGHRFIGLPISQVLVRASDRARLPEYFEAEGLAPRSVIPASELQHSFQAWIEQPECRVSKQLRGHWARSSARQRILEVVANSLAAWDGVSQGGEGQKTAKAVLSLTVGTFPRRGVRMQPVAYVAQADTPRTGEIRTSGGWVAVDLVPRAPGLVDIGQGESMDTASLLEGIIRVRDPHTDTELLRQPRGLSIFRRHEALKWVEADRTMLGEDLMLVVRDHEKLVKRVNNLLTTSARTGWGLLDPSFPGHPPGWLMYQNVQLLRAPDVRQDDLDLGALVPLAQTQMTVSGGFSLPGSVKGKWHREALPEVRVVSDDTRGFALRLIDFGPLDQPEKSTTLVHLISDGPGALVMPLANEELEDGNYRAELVDSEDQVTSSTMIRVRSADTPDVRRRTETSAANQFTLDPLCVISASQPSDGPSISGAVVSDPQPFELMETLLPEAVSWQTERTHRVKLKVGIERIPADSCVYTGSHHRQVETAPTDRDHRPLTPYVESECSKCHVKRRYPTTPRSRRTQRPGAQPSLERLEAPPVFQSTDDNRWNTVLDAVRHCGAGSMGALSRIASFADAGALTLDHLQRTLTALGHIDVLRDCNTLELKSWDLAPTALVKTRRGWFLAGDWSQGRRLTTLRANARISFTALGHGEAPDSWFFSELPEDASDISVVDSPLDLARELPLLSEVLASLPRVPAMRRATGLSHFDPRSAKWNDAEGMGALGGYRLRGFSTDDFLRTDTDLDHDTMARSTVQLSKHATALLWRRRPLLAYDRRTQILRVPLGANLPGLYERAVVGSSGIAPKVVSGCLEYPDVTPEIAGHIGYLLTN
;
A
#
# COMPACT_ATOMS: atom_id res chain seq x y z
N MET A 1 -77.68 28.34 -53.93
CA MET A 1 -77.90 26.88 -53.95
C MET A 1 -76.54 26.22 -53.79
N GLY A 2 -76.40 25.40 -52.76
CA GLY A 2 -75.10 24.96 -52.26
C GLY A 2 -74.52 23.73 -52.96
N SER A 3 -73.21 23.59 -52.81
CA SER A 3 -72.40 22.36 -52.72
C SER A 3 -70.97 22.85 -52.48
N GLY A 4 -70.08 22.29 -51.67
CA GLY A 4 -70.02 21.15 -50.76
C GLY A 4 -68.57 21.14 -50.23
N ARG A 5 -68.26 20.40 -49.16
CA ARG A 5 -66.91 19.87 -48.89
C ARG A 5 -66.96 18.85 -47.76
N GLY A 6 -66.45 17.66 -48.08
CA GLY A 6 -66.34 16.52 -47.18
C GLY A 6 -65.21 16.66 -46.17
N ILE A 7 -65.37 15.95 -45.07
CA ILE A 7 -64.49 15.88 -43.92
C ILE A 7 -63.39 14.85 -44.22
N SER A 8 -62.12 15.25 -44.11
CA SER A 8 -60.96 14.35 -44.02
C SER A 8 -60.25 14.62 -42.71
N ALA A 9 -60.09 13.57 -41.91
CA ALA A 9 -59.31 13.58 -40.69
C ALA A 9 -57.82 13.79 -40.99
N VAL A 10 -57.18 14.69 -40.26
CA VAL A 10 -55.73 14.73 -40.05
C VAL A 10 -55.54 14.58 -38.55
N VAL A 11 -54.77 13.56 -38.19
CA VAL A 11 -54.34 13.26 -36.82
C VAL A 11 -53.29 14.30 -36.45
N ASP A 12 -53.52 15.05 -35.38
CA ASP A 12 -52.52 15.94 -34.77
C ASP A 12 -51.45 15.09 -34.05
N ASP A 13 -50.21 15.26 -34.48
CA ASP A 13 -48.99 14.66 -33.94
C ASP A 13 -48.33 15.70 -33.00
N GLU A 14 -48.83 15.81 -31.77
CA GLU A 14 -48.12 16.50 -30.68
C GLU A 14 -47.48 15.48 -29.75
N GLY A 15 -46.34 14.95 -30.16
CA GLY A 15 -45.42 14.25 -29.28
C GLY A 15 -44.83 15.20 -28.24
N PHE A 16 -45.11 14.93 -26.96
CA PHE A 16 -44.41 15.49 -25.80
C PHE A 16 -42.89 15.40 -26.02
N ARG A 17 -42.23 16.52 -26.35
CA ARG A 17 -40.75 16.59 -26.34
C ARG A 17 -40.28 16.49 -24.89
N ARG A 18 -39.50 15.45 -24.58
CA ARG A 18 -38.75 15.40 -23.32
C ARG A 18 -37.86 16.64 -23.20
N PRO A 19 -37.68 17.21 -22.00
CA PRO A 19 -36.70 18.28 -21.79
C PRO A 19 -35.29 17.80 -22.20
N ASP A 20 -34.53 18.67 -22.86
CA ASP A 20 -33.15 18.36 -23.28
C ASP A 20 -32.27 18.03 -22.06
N ILE A 21 -31.54 16.91 -22.12
CA ILE A 21 -30.63 16.49 -21.05
C ILE A 21 -29.47 17.48 -20.95
N THR A 22 -29.29 18.05 -19.77
CA THR A 22 -28.32 19.12 -19.54
C THR A 22 -26.90 18.60 -19.45
N TYR A 23 -25.92 19.49 -19.67
CA TYR A 23 -24.50 19.16 -19.59
C TYR A 23 -24.09 18.66 -18.20
N ASP A 24 -24.66 19.22 -17.13
CA ASP A 24 -24.35 18.79 -15.76
C ASP A 24 -24.94 17.42 -15.42
N GLU A 25 -26.12 17.09 -15.96
CA GLU A 25 -26.70 15.74 -15.85
C GLU A 25 -25.83 14.70 -16.56
N TRP A 26 -25.29 15.03 -17.75
CA TRP A 26 -24.33 14.15 -18.42
C TRP A 26 -23.06 13.94 -17.61
N ASN A 27 -22.48 14.99 -17.00
CA ASN A 27 -21.30 14.83 -16.16
C ASN A 27 -21.55 13.91 -14.96
N ARG A 28 -22.71 14.02 -14.30
CA ARG A 28 -23.08 13.11 -13.19
C ARG A 28 -23.34 11.69 -13.65
N ALA A 29 -24.11 11.50 -14.73
CA ALA A 29 -24.40 10.17 -15.26
C ALA A 29 -23.12 9.45 -15.71
N ILE A 30 -22.19 10.16 -16.35
CA ILE A 30 -20.88 9.60 -16.72
C ILE A 30 -20.06 9.27 -15.46
N ALA A 31 -20.07 10.14 -14.45
CA ALA A 31 -19.42 9.86 -13.17
C ALA A 31 -19.97 8.59 -12.52
N ASP A 32 -21.28 8.36 -12.54
CA ASP A 32 -21.89 7.21 -11.86
C ASP A 32 -21.80 5.91 -12.66
N VAL A 33 -21.88 5.97 -13.99
CA VAL A 33 -21.85 4.78 -14.86
C VAL A 33 -20.41 4.38 -15.22
N VAL A 34 -19.54 5.33 -15.58
CA VAL A 34 -18.16 5.04 -16.00
C VAL A 34 -17.21 4.95 -14.80
N TYR A 35 -17.49 5.71 -13.74
CA TYR A 35 -16.69 5.76 -12.52
C TYR A 35 -17.52 5.41 -11.29
N PRO A 36 -18.18 4.23 -11.28
CA PRO A 36 -19.02 3.82 -10.16
C PRO A 36 -18.16 3.71 -8.89
N GLU A 37 -18.79 3.91 -7.74
CA GLU A 37 -18.12 3.68 -6.46
C GLU A 37 -17.86 2.18 -6.29
N GLN A 38 -16.60 1.84 -6.07
CA GLN A 38 -16.13 0.46 -5.90
C GLN A 38 -15.37 0.33 -4.58
N PRO A 39 -15.53 -0.80 -3.86
CA PRO A 39 -14.82 -1.04 -2.61
C PRO A 39 -13.30 -1.22 -2.82
N GLU A 40 -12.90 -1.74 -3.98
CA GLU A 40 -11.50 -1.91 -4.36
C GLU A 40 -11.13 -0.96 -5.48
N ALA A 41 -10.02 -0.25 -5.30
CA ALA A 41 -9.52 0.69 -6.29
C ALA A 41 -8.93 -0.06 -7.50
N ALA A 42 -9.50 0.15 -8.68
CA ALA A 42 -9.02 -0.40 -9.94
C ALA A 42 -8.70 0.71 -10.94
N PRO A 43 -7.74 0.50 -11.89
CA PRO A 43 -7.53 1.41 -13.01
C PRO A 43 -8.82 1.58 -13.83
N VAL A 44 -9.28 2.82 -13.99
CA VAL A 44 -10.50 3.16 -14.74
C VAL A 44 -10.17 3.89 -16.03
N TYR A 45 -10.96 3.65 -17.06
CA TYR A 45 -10.76 4.20 -18.40
C TYR A 45 -12.04 4.86 -18.89
N LEU A 46 -11.92 6.04 -19.51
CA LEU A 46 -13.03 6.73 -20.16
C LEU A 46 -13.34 6.10 -21.53
N ALA A 47 -13.72 4.83 -21.54
CA ALA A 47 -14.13 4.07 -22.71
C ALA A 47 -15.63 3.77 -22.63
N LEU A 48 -16.36 4.04 -23.72
CA LEU A 48 -17.78 3.73 -23.81
C LEU A 48 -17.97 2.45 -24.62
N ASP A 49 -17.88 1.29 -23.96
CA ASP A 49 -18.20 0.02 -24.61
C ASP A 49 -19.72 -0.17 -24.76
N GLU A 50 -20.13 -1.27 -25.41
CA GLU A 50 -21.55 -1.55 -25.66
C GLU A 50 -22.36 -1.63 -24.35
N SER A 51 -21.78 -2.15 -23.26
CA SER A 51 -22.42 -2.18 -21.94
C SER A 51 -22.56 -0.78 -21.34
N THR A 52 -21.49 0.03 -21.36
CA THR A 52 -21.54 1.40 -20.81
C THR A 52 -22.54 2.28 -21.57
N LEU A 53 -22.64 2.14 -22.89
CA LEU A 53 -23.63 2.86 -23.69
C LEU A 53 -25.06 2.43 -23.36
N ALA A 54 -25.29 1.14 -23.12
CA ALA A 54 -26.61 0.64 -22.72
C ALA A 54 -27.03 1.16 -21.33
N GLU A 55 -26.10 1.20 -20.37
CA GLU A 55 -26.34 1.73 -19.02
C GLU A 55 -26.62 3.24 -19.05
N LEU A 56 -25.83 4.04 -19.77
CA LEU A 56 -26.10 5.47 -19.96
C LEU A 56 -27.44 5.71 -20.66
N GLY A 57 -27.79 4.88 -21.65
CA GLY A 57 -29.10 4.91 -22.29
C GLY A 57 -30.23 4.68 -21.30
N ALA A 58 -30.09 3.69 -20.41
CA ALA A 58 -31.08 3.40 -19.38
C ALA A 58 -31.27 4.56 -18.38
N VAL A 59 -30.20 5.26 -17.98
CA VAL A 59 -30.27 6.42 -17.06
C VAL A 59 -31.18 7.53 -17.61
N PHE A 60 -31.16 7.75 -18.92
CA PHE A 60 -31.94 8.80 -19.59
C PHE A 60 -33.16 8.28 -20.36
N ASP A 61 -33.44 6.98 -20.27
CA ASP A 61 -34.48 6.27 -21.02
C ASP A 61 -34.37 6.49 -22.55
N LEU A 62 -33.13 6.42 -23.05
CA LEU A 62 -32.75 6.56 -24.45
C LEU A 62 -32.35 5.22 -25.06
N PRO A 63 -32.73 4.94 -26.32
CA PRO A 63 -32.14 3.84 -27.09
C PRO A 63 -30.62 3.98 -27.18
N GLN A 64 -29.89 2.86 -27.08
CA GLN A 64 -28.42 2.83 -27.07
C GLN A 64 -27.78 3.56 -28.28
N ASP A 65 -28.41 3.46 -29.46
CA ASP A 65 -27.94 4.10 -30.69
C ASP A 65 -28.12 5.63 -30.71
N GLN A 66 -28.95 6.19 -29.81
CA GLN A 66 -29.18 7.63 -29.68
C GLN A 66 -28.27 8.31 -28.66
N VAL A 67 -27.72 7.56 -27.69
CA VAL A 67 -26.91 8.08 -26.57
C VAL A 67 -25.77 8.98 -27.04
N VAL A 68 -24.99 8.52 -28.03
CA VAL A 68 -23.84 9.28 -28.55
C VAL A 68 -24.27 10.60 -29.20
N GLY A 69 -25.40 10.61 -29.91
CA GLY A 69 -25.94 11.80 -30.56
C GLY A 69 -26.45 12.84 -29.56
N GLU A 70 -27.17 12.39 -28.54
CA GLU A 70 -27.67 13.24 -27.45
C GLU A 70 -26.53 13.87 -26.63
N LEU A 71 -25.53 13.06 -26.25
CA LEU A 71 -24.33 13.54 -25.56
C LEU A 71 -23.59 14.60 -26.38
N ALA A 72 -23.33 14.32 -27.67
CA ALA A 72 -22.65 15.25 -28.55
C ALA A 72 -23.43 16.57 -28.71
N ARG A 73 -24.76 16.52 -28.76
CA ARG A 73 -25.61 17.72 -28.82
C ARG A 73 -25.52 18.56 -27.54
N SER A 74 -25.55 17.92 -26.37
CA SER A 74 -25.42 18.62 -25.08
C SER A 74 -24.06 19.33 -24.95
N VAL A 75 -22.97 18.64 -25.33
CA VAL A 75 -21.62 19.23 -25.38
C VAL A 75 -21.55 20.37 -26.40
N LYS A 76 -22.13 20.20 -27.59
CA LYS A 76 -22.20 21.26 -28.62
C LYS A 76 -22.91 22.52 -28.10
N HIS A 77 -24.01 22.35 -27.36
CA HIS A 77 -24.75 23.45 -26.75
C HIS A 77 -23.92 24.17 -25.68
N GLU A 78 -23.24 23.44 -24.80
CA GLU A 78 -22.36 24.02 -23.77
C GLU A 78 -21.19 24.81 -24.38
N LEU A 79 -20.57 24.28 -25.43
CA LEU A 79 -19.50 24.96 -26.17
C LEU A 79 -20.00 26.14 -27.02
N ARG A 80 -21.32 26.40 -27.06
CA ARG A 80 -21.97 27.37 -27.96
C ARG A 80 -21.46 27.23 -29.38
N ALA A 81 -21.24 25.98 -29.79
CA ALA A 81 -20.49 25.67 -31.00
C ALA A 81 -21.33 26.04 -32.24
N THR A 82 -20.81 26.97 -33.04
CA THR A 82 -21.42 27.41 -34.31
C THR A 82 -20.59 26.92 -35.49
N ARG A 83 -21.08 27.09 -36.74
CA ARG A 83 -20.36 26.71 -37.96
C ARG A 83 -18.93 27.27 -38.07
N GLY A 84 -18.50 28.22 -37.24
CA GLY A 84 -17.16 28.84 -37.30
C GLY A 84 -16.28 28.78 -36.04
N ALA A 85 -16.80 28.39 -34.87
CA ALA A 85 -16.04 28.38 -33.61
C ALA A 85 -16.73 27.55 -32.50
N ALA A 86 -15.94 27.01 -31.57
CA ALA A 86 -16.39 26.44 -30.30
C ALA A 86 -15.72 27.21 -29.14
N ASP A 87 -16.50 27.60 -28.15
CA ASP A 87 -16.05 28.40 -27.01
C ASP A 87 -15.73 27.51 -25.80
N LEU A 88 -14.48 27.06 -25.71
CA LEU A 88 -14.00 26.29 -24.56
C LEU A 88 -13.99 27.11 -23.26
N ARG A 89 -14.10 28.44 -23.32
CA ARG A 89 -14.14 29.29 -22.10
C ARG A 89 -15.35 29.00 -21.22
N SER A 90 -16.46 28.49 -21.79
CA SER A 90 -17.63 28.10 -20.99
C SER A 90 -17.29 26.95 -20.04
N VAL A 91 -16.63 25.91 -20.56
CA VAL A 91 -16.18 24.75 -19.78
C VAL A 91 -15.10 25.16 -18.78
N THR A 92 -14.11 25.98 -19.20
CA THR A 92 -13.08 26.50 -18.30
C THR A 92 -13.68 27.28 -17.12
N ARG A 93 -14.63 28.18 -17.37
CA ARG A 93 -15.29 28.95 -16.30
C ARG A 93 -16.04 28.05 -15.32
N ARG A 94 -16.67 26.97 -15.78
CA ARG A 94 -17.33 25.99 -14.89
C ARG A 94 -16.29 25.26 -14.05
N LEU A 95 -15.17 24.86 -14.66
CA LEU A 95 -14.07 24.21 -13.95
C LEU A 95 -13.48 25.14 -12.87
N ASP A 96 -13.29 26.42 -13.16
CA ASP A 96 -12.82 27.41 -12.18
C ASP A 96 -13.81 27.58 -11.01
N GLN A 97 -15.12 27.57 -11.30
CA GLN A 97 -16.16 27.61 -10.26
C GLN A 97 -16.17 26.35 -9.39
N TRP A 98 -15.98 25.18 -10.00
CA TRP A 98 -15.87 23.91 -9.29
C TRP A 98 -14.65 23.90 -8.36
N ARG A 99 -13.49 24.40 -8.83
CA ARG A 99 -12.28 24.56 -8.01
C ARG A 99 -12.49 25.54 -6.85
N ALA A 100 -13.06 26.71 -7.13
CA ALA A 100 -13.26 27.78 -6.15
C ALA A 100 -14.24 27.41 -5.02
N ARG A 101 -15.25 26.58 -5.31
CA ARG A 101 -16.24 26.16 -4.31
C ARG A 101 -15.70 25.20 -3.27
N ARG A 102 -14.52 24.58 -3.52
CA ARG A 102 -14.07 23.39 -2.77
C ARG A 102 -15.24 22.40 -2.63
N SER A 103 -15.95 22.16 -3.73
CA SER A 103 -17.09 21.24 -3.78
C SER A 103 -16.76 19.95 -3.04
N GLY A 104 -17.76 19.40 -2.32
CA GLY A 104 -17.57 18.15 -1.57
C GLY A 104 -16.94 17.06 -2.45
N PRO A 105 -16.11 16.16 -1.90
CA PRO A 105 -15.23 15.28 -2.66
C PRO A 105 -15.94 14.44 -3.74
N HIS A 106 -17.26 14.24 -3.63
CA HIS A 106 -18.07 13.44 -4.54
C HIS A 106 -18.55 14.18 -5.80
N GLU A 107 -18.53 15.52 -5.88
CA GLU A 107 -19.03 16.23 -7.07
C GLU A 107 -18.03 16.13 -8.25
N PRO A 108 -18.42 15.54 -9.40
CA PRO A 108 -17.51 15.36 -10.52
C PRO A 108 -17.12 16.68 -11.19
N PRO A 109 -15.92 16.78 -11.79
CA PRO A 109 -15.50 17.97 -12.48
C PRO A 109 -16.36 18.17 -13.74
N PRO A 110 -16.72 19.41 -14.10
CA PRO A 110 -17.63 19.72 -15.21
C PRO A 110 -16.95 19.59 -16.60
N VAL A 111 -16.17 18.54 -16.80
CA VAL A 111 -15.39 18.25 -18.02
C VAL A 111 -15.66 16.84 -18.56
N LEU A 112 -16.25 15.93 -17.79
CA LEU A 112 -16.41 14.52 -18.14
C LEU A 112 -17.18 14.30 -19.44
N ALA A 113 -18.29 15.02 -19.64
CA ALA A 113 -19.09 14.94 -20.86
C ALA A 113 -18.27 15.34 -22.10
N PHE A 114 -17.48 16.41 -21.99
CA PHE A 114 -16.59 16.85 -23.08
C PHE A 114 -15.46 15.86 -23.34
N LEU A 115 -14.77 15.38 -22.30
CA LEU A 115 -13.70 14.37 -22.44
C LEU A 115 -14.21 13.08 -23.07
N THR A 116 -15.45 12.68 -22.75
CA THR A 116 -16.08 11.48 -23.33
C THR A 116 -16.28 11.61 -24.84
N VAL A 117 -16.67 12.78 -25.34
CA VAL A 117 -16.75 13.05 -26.78
C VAL A 117 -15.37 12.95 -27.46
N LEU A 118 -14.30 13.36 -26.77
CA LEU A 118 -12.93 13.20 -27.30
C LEU A 118 -12.53 11.72 -27.39
N CYS A 119 -12.87 10.89 -26.39
CA CYS A 119 -12.62 9.45 -26.43
C CYS A 119 -13.41 8.75 -27.56
N LEU A 120 -14.67 9.13 -27.78
CA LEU A 120 -15.48 8.62 -28.90
C LEU A 120 -14.86 8.99 -30.26
N ALA A 121 -14.32 10.21 -30.39
CA ALA A 121 -13.61 10.62 -31.60
C ALA A 121 -12.32 9.80 -31.81
N ALA A 122 -11.58 9.51 -30.72
CA ALA A 122 -10.39 8.67 -30.75
C ALA A 122 -10.71 7.22 -31.16
N GLU A 123 -11.78 6.64 -30.65
CA GLU A 123 -12.21 5.27 -31.02
C GLU A 123 -12.58 5.18 -32.50
N ARG A 124 -13.37 6.14 -33.02
CA ARG A 124 -13.69 6.22 -34.46
C ARG A 124 -12.44 6.32 -35.31
N MET A 125 -11.46 7.12 -34.89
CA MET A 125 -10.17 7.24 -35.59
C MET A 125 -9.36 5.94 -35.56
N ALA A 126 -9.35 5.22 -34.42
CA ALA A 126 -8.59 3.98 -34.28
C ALA A 126 -9.11 2.85 -35.18
N ASN A 127 -10.40 2.87 -35.54
CA ASN A 127 -10.99 1.89 -36.46
C ASN A 127 -10.63 2.15 -37.93
N ASP A 128 -10.24 3.37 -38.29
CA ASP A 128 -9.80 3.73 -39.64
C ASP A 128 -8.30 3.43 -39.88
N SER A 129 -7.90 3.40 -41.14
CA SER A 129 -6.57 2.98 -41.59
C SER A 129 -5.42 3.98 -41.29
N ASP A 130 -5.71 5.19 -40.79
CA ASP A 130 -4.70 6.24 -40.63
C ASP A 130 -4.85 7.04 -39.31
N MET A 131 -3.85 6.95 -38.43
CA MET A 131 -3.85 7.56 -37.08
C MET A 131 -3.12 8.92 -37.07
N ALA A 132 -3.45 9.82 -37.98
CA ALA A 132 -2.89 11.18 -38.00
C ALA A 132 -3.65 12.13 -37.05
N ALA A 133 -2.95 13.08 -36.42
CA ALA A 133 -3.56 14.17 -35.62
C ALA A 133 -4.65 14.94 -36.38
N ALA A 134 -4.49 15.01 -37.71
CA ALA A 134 -5.47 15.55 -38.61
C ALA A 134 -6.82 14.79 -38.56
N ASN A 135 -6.77 13.46 -38.51
CA ASN A 135 -7.95 12.62 -38.53
C ASN A 135 -8.73 12.73 -37.21
N PHE A 136 -8.03 12.84 -36.07
CA PHE A 136 -8.65 13.03 -34.75
C PHE A 136 -9.56 14.27 -34.69
N TYR A 137 -9.03 15.47 -34.95
CA TYR A 137 -9.84 16.69 -34.89
C TYR A 137 -10.92 16.74 -35.99
N GLY A 138 -10.75 15.99 -37.08
CA GLY A 138 -11.80 15.75 -38.06
C GLY A 138 -13.00 15.01 -37.45
N ARG A 139 -12.75 13.90 -36.75
CA ARG A 139 -13.80 13.12 -36.08
C ARG A 139 -14.50 13.89 -34.96
N VAL A 140 -13.78 14.72 -34.20
CA VAL A 140 -14.40 15.64 -33.22
C VAL A 140 -15.34 16.63 -33.92
N GLY A 141 -14.90 17.20 -35.04
CA GLY A 141 -15.71 18.14 -35.82
C GLY A 141 -16.96 17.51 -36.43
N GLU A 142 -16.89 16.23 -36.82
CA GLU A 142 -18.06 15.47 -37.28
C GLU A 142 -19.06 15.21 -36.15
N LEU A 143 -18.58 14.74 -34.99
CA LEU A 143 -19.42 14.47 -33.81
C LEU A 143 -20.15 15.72 -33.32
N LEU A 144 -19.46 16.85 -33.27
CA LEU A 144 -20.02 18.13 -32.80
C LEU A 144 -20.70 18.94 -33.92
N GLU A 145 -20.76 18.41 -35.15
CA GLU A 145 -21.31 19.07 -36.34
C GLU A 145 -20.68 20.47 -36.62
N ILE A 146 -19.36 20.59 -36.43
CA ILE A 146 -18.55 21.79 -36.69
C ILE A 146 -17.36 21.53 -37.65
N PRO A 147 -17.57 20.89 -38.82
CA PRO A 147 -16.48 20.46 -39.69
C PRO A 147 -15.57 21.60 -40.20
N SER A 148 -16.11 22.83 -40.33
CA SER A 148 -15.39 24.02 -40.79
C SER A 148 -14.55 24.74 -39.71
N ALA A 149 -14.68 24.38 -38.43
CA ALA A 149 -14.00 25.05 -37.31
C ALA A 149 -12.75 24.31 -36.79
N ARG A 150 -12.34 23.24 -37.47
CA ARG A 150 -11.33 22.27 -37.01
C ARG A 150 -10.02 22.89 -36.52
N GLN A 151 -9.43 23.82 -37.29
CA GLN A 151 -8.11 24.37 -36.98
C GLN A 151 -8.15 25.33 -35.77
N LYS A 152 -9.24 26.09 -35.63
CA LYS A 152 -9.48 26.98 -34.48
C LYS A 152 -9.76 26.17 -33.21
N PHE A 153 -10.58 25.11 -33.32
CA PHE A 153 -10.82 24.19 -32.20
C PHE A 153 -9.52 23.51 -31.75
N ALA A 154 -8.71 23.02 -32.70
CA ALA A 154 -7.43 22.38 -32.38
C ALA A 154 -6.49 23.33 -31.62
N GLY A 155 -6.42 24.61 -32.00
CA GLY A 155 -5.65 25.61 -31.25
C GLY A 155 -6.18 25.79 -29.83
N ALA A 156 -7.47 26.11 -29.70
CA ALA A 156 -8.09 26.38 -28.40
C ALA A 156 -8.05 25.18 -27.44
N TYR A 157 -8.16 23.94 -27.95
CA TYR A 157 -8.07 22.75 -27.11
C TYR A 157 -6.65 22.53 -26.58
N ARG A 158 -5.60 22.81 -27.36
CA ARG A 158 -4.21 22.64 -26.89
C ARG A 158 -3.90 23.51 -25.68
N ASP A 159 -4.53 24.68 -25.58
CA ASP A 159 -4.33 25.61 -24.47
C ASP A 159 -4.96 25.10 -23.15
N VAL A 160 -5.94 24.20 -23.20
CA VAL A 160 -6.72 23.75 -22.03
C VAL A 160 -6.73 22.23 -21.83
N ALA A 161 -6.15 21.46 -22.75
CA ALA A 161 -6.26 20.00 -22.78
C ALA A 161 -5.76 19.37 -21.48
N GLU A 162 -4.57 19.75 -21.03
CA GLU A 162 -3.97 19.21 -19.81
C GLU A 162 -4.78 19.59 -18.56
N ASP A 163 -5.27 20.82 -18.48
CA ASP A 163 -6.08 21.28 -17.35
C ASP A 163 -7.37 20.46 -17.16
N TYR A 164 -8.00 20.06 -18.27
CA TYR A 164 -9.25 19.29 -18.23
C TYR A 164 -9.00 17.84 -17.82
N TRP A 165 -7.95 17.21 -18.35
CA TRP A 165 -7.57 15.85 -17.94
C TRP A 165 -7.05 15.83 -16.50
N PHE A 166 -6.27 16.82 -16.10
CA PHE A 166 -5.82 17.00 -14.71
C PHE A 166 -6.99 17.16 -13.75
N ALA A 167 -8.07 17.84 -14.14
CA ALA A 167 -9.26 17.95 -13.29
C ALA A 167 -9.94 16.59 -13.04
N LEU A 168 -9.98 15.70 -14.04
CA LEU A 168 -10.44 14.32 -13.87
C LEU A 168 -9.50 13.54 -12.95
N GLU A 169 -8.19 13.62 -13.17
CA GLU A 169 -7.18 12.97 -12.33
C GLU A 169 -7.29 13.42 -10.87
N ASP A 170 -7.30 14.73 -10.63
CA ASP A 170 -7.42 15.35 -9.32
C ASP A 170 -8.73 14.94 -8.61
N TRP A 171 -9.86 14.87 -9.32
CA TRP A 171 -11.10 14.36 -8.73
C TRP A 171 -11.00 12.89 -8.29
N LEU A 172 -10.50 12.00 -9.16
CA LEU A 172 -10.31 10.58 -8.83
C LEU A 172 -9.28 10.40 -7.70
N GLU A 173 -8.28 11.28 -7.63
CA GLU A 173 -7.25 11.24 -6.60
C GLU A 173 -7.75 11.70 -5.22
N ARG A 174 -8.54 12.78 -5.17
CA ARG A 174 -9.21 13.23 -3.93
C ARG A 174 -10.15 12.14 -3.40
N LEU A 175 -10.67 11.32 -4.30
CA LEU A 175 -11.49 10.17 -3.96
C LEU A 175 -10.67 8.92 -3.58
N ASP A 176 -9.34 8.98 -3.54
CA ASP A 176 -8.41 7.89 -3.14
C ASP A 176 -8.84 6.50 -3.66
N GLY A 177 -9.20 6.43 -4.94
CA GLY A 177 -9.56 5.18 -5.62
C GLY A 177 -11.01 4.70 -5.48
N LEU A 178 -11.89 5.41 -4.74
CA LEU A 178 -13.31 5.04 -4.59
C LEU A 178 -14.02 4.89 -5.93
N ARG A 179 -13.71 5.79 -6.87
CA ARG A 179 -14.26 5.81 -8.23
C ARG A 179 -13.23 5.35 -9.28
N GLY A 180 -12.23 4.58 -8.82
CA GLY A 180 -11.11 4.09 -9.61
C GLY A 180 -9.87 4.96 -9.58
N LEU A 181 -8.79 4.42 -10.13
CA LEU A 181 -7.48 5.07 -10.23
C LEU A 181 -7.30 5.73 -11.61
N PRO A 182 -6.72 6.94 -11.67
CA PRO A 182 -6.47 7.63 -12.93
C PRO A 182 -5.52 6.85 -13.84
N THR A 183 -5.85 6.76 -15.12
CA THR A 183 -5.06 6.04 -16.15
C THR A 183 -4.65 6.91 -17.34
N ALA A 184 -5.11 8.16 -17.38
CA ALA A 184 -4.79 9.08 -18.45
C ALA A 184 -3.31 9.48 -18.35
N VAL A 185 -2.49 8.89 -19.20
CA VAL A 185 -1.08 9.28 -19.36
C VAL A 185 -0.86 9.50 -20.85
N ALA A 186 -0.17 10.59 -21.21
CA ALA A 186 0.28 10.82 -22.57
C ALA A 186 1.80 10.92 -22.60
N VAL A 187 2.42 9.97 -23.30
CA VAL A 187 3.82 10.03 -23.71
C VAL A 187 3.82 10.21 -25.24
N GLY A 188 4.52 11.23 -25.76
CA GLY A 188 4.52 11.58 -27.20
C GLY A 188 3.53 12.67 -27.62
N HIS A 189 2.48 12.36 -28.41
CA HIS A 189 1.50 13.36 -28.90
C HIS A 189 0.66 13.99 -27.77
N ARG A 190 1.25 14.94 -27.05
CA ARG A 190 0.80 15.57 -25.79
C ARG A 190 -0.71 15.70 -25.62
N PHE A 191 -1.42 16.26 -26.60
CA PHE A 191 -2.85 16.61 -26.46
C PHE A 191 -3.82 15.53 -26.96
N ILE A 192 -3.40 14.70 -27.91
CA ILE A 192 -4.28 13.69 -28.56
C ILE A 192 -4.00 12.29 -27.99
N GLY A 193 -2.84 12.10 -27.37
CA GLY A 193 -2.47 10.86 -26.69
C GLY A 193 -3.43 10.49 -25.56
N LEU A 194 -3.91 11.48 -24.80
CA LEU A 194 -4.79 11.28 -23.64
C LEU A 194 -6.13 10.60 -24.04
N PRO A 195 -6.95 11.13 -24.98
CA PRO A 195 -8.15 10.42 -25.42
C PRO A 195 -7.88 9.03 -26.03
N ILE A 196 -6.73 8.84 -26.70
CA ILE A 196 -6.44 7.57 -27.37
C ILE A 196 -6.02 6.49 -26.37
N SER A 197 -5.24 6.82 -25.34
CA SER A 197 -4.81 5.86 -24.33
C SER A 197 -6.00 5.28 -23.54
N GLN A 198 -7.15 5.96 -23.55
CA GLN A 198 -8.37 5.48 -22.91
C GLN A 198 -9.08 4.35 -23.66
N VAL A 199 -8.90 4.20 -24.98
CA VAL A 199 -9.77 3.34 -25.82
C VAL A 199 -9.05 2.20 -26.56
N LEU A 200 -7.71 2.16 -26.60
CA LEU A 200 -6.96 1.22 -27.47
C LEU A 200 -6.98 -0.25 -27.04
N VAL A 201 -6.95 -0.53 -25.73
CA VAL A 201 -6.91 -1.90 -25.19
C VAL A 201 -8.19 -2.10 -24.40
N ARG A 202 -9.10 -2.97 -24.86
CA ARG A 202 -10.40 -3.21 -24.22
C ARG A 202 -10.29 -4.00 -22.92
N ALA A 203 -11.32 -3.96 -22.08
CA ALA A 203 -11.35 -4.66 -20.80
C ALA A 203 -11.06 -6.18 -20.92
N SER A 204 -11.63 -6.84 -21.94
CA SER A 204 -11.41 -8.26 -22.22
C SER A 204 -9.96 -8.59 -22.60
N ASP A 205 -9.28 -7.70 -23.31
CA ASP A 205 -7.87 -7.85 -23.67
C ASP A 205 -6.95 -7.55 -22.47
N ARG A 206 -7.28 -6.53 -21.65
CA ARG A 206 -6.53 -6.21 -20.43
C ARG A 206 -6.52 -7.39 -19.44
N ALA A 207 -7.62 -8.13 -19.34
CA ALA A 207 -7.72 -9.33 -18.50
C ALA A 207 -6.75 -10.46 -18.91
N ARG A 208 -6.19 -10.41 -20.12
CA ARG A 208 -5.20 -11.40 -20.63
C ARG A 208 -3.75 -10.98 -20.40
N LEU A 209 -3.48 -9.73 -20.05
CA LEU A 209 -2.11 -9.24 -19.82
C LEU A 209 -1.36 -9.95 -18.66
N PRO A 210 -2.01 -10.43 -17.59
CA PRO A 210 -1.34 -11.26 -16.58
C PRO A 210 -0.66 -12.51 -17.14
N GLU A 211 -1.20 -13.12 -18.21
CA GLU A 211 -0.60 -14.27 -18.88
C GLU A 211 0.77 -13.91 -19.50
N TYR A 212 0.89 -12.69 -20.05
CA TYR A 212 2.15 -12.15 -20.57
C TYR A 212 3.15 -11.87 -19.44
N PHE A 213 2.72 -11.24 -18.35
CA PHE A 213 3.61 -10.88 -17.24
C PHE A 213 4.24 -12.11 -16.59
N GLU A 214 3.45 -13.17 -16.41
CA GLU A 214 3.92 -14.43 -15.88
C GLU A 214 4.88 -15.14 -16.86
N ALA A 215 4.54 -15.18 -18.15
CA ALA A 215 5.37 -15.81 -19.18
C ALA A 215 6.78 -15.19 -19.29
N GLU A 216 6.89 -13.87 -19.09
CA GLU A 216 8.15 -13.14 -19.10
C GLU A 216 8.85 -13.07 -17.72
N GLY A 217 8.22 -13.60 -16.67
CA GLY A 217 8.74 -13.56 -15.30
C GLY A 217 8.86 -12.14 -14.75
N LEU A 218 7.96 -11.24 -15.15
CA LEU A 218 7.89 -9.88 -14.63
C LEU A 218 7.41 -9.92 -13.18
N ALA A 219 7.99 -9.08 -12.33
CA ALA A 219 7.59 -9.04 -10.94
C ALA A 219 6.28 -8.25 -10.78
N PRO A 220 5.28 -8.73 -10.02
CA PRO A 220 4.03 -8.01 -9.77
C PRO A 220 4.29 -6.60 -9.27
N ARG A 221 3.51 -5.60 -9.69
CA ARG A 221 3.70 -4.18 -9.30
C ARG A 221 5.03 -3.55 -9.75
N SER A 222 5.81 -4.18 -10.65
CA SER A 222 6.99 -3.53 -11.22
C SER A 222 6.61 -2.38 -12.14
N VAL A 223 7.43 -1.33 -12.15
CA VAL A 223 7.29 -0.20 -13.08
C VAL A 223 8.38 -0.31 -14.14
N ILE A 224 7.98 -0.62 -15.37
CA ILE A 224 8.87 -0.79 -16.53
C ILE A 224 8.44 0.19 -17.62
N PRO A 225 9.35 0.97 -18.22
CA PRO A 225 9.01 1.86 -19.33
C PRO A 225 8.36 1.10 -20.50
N ALA A 226 7.35 1.70 -21.11
CA ALA A 226 6.60 1.11 -22.21
C ALA A 226 7.50 0.66 -23.38
N SER A 227 8.52 1.46 -23.72
CA SER A 227 9.48 1.18 -24.78
C SER A 227 10.26 -0.14 -24.60
N GLU A 228 10.58 -0.49 -23.35
CA GLU A 228 11.37 -1.69 -23.00
C GLU A 228 10.55 -2.98 -23.17
N LEU A 229 9.23 -2.89 -23.00
CA LEU A 229 8.32 -4.02 -23.14
C LEU A 229 8.07 -4.42 -24.61
N GLN A 230 8.47 -3.59 -25.58
CA GLN A 230 8.09 -3.77 -26.98
C GLN A 230 8.54 -5.12 -27.56
N HIS A 231 9.79 -5.52 -27.30
CA HIS A 231 10.36 -6.73 -27.90
C HIS A 231 9.72 -8.01 -27.34
N SER A 232 9.60 -8.11 -26.02
CA SER A 232 8.97 -9.25 -25.34
C SER A 232 7.47 -9.31 -25.64
N PHE A 233 6.78 -8.17 -25.64
CA PHE A 233 5.35 -8.12 -25.96
C PHE A 233 5.06 -8.51 -27.42
N GLN A 234 5.91 -8.09 -28.37
CA GLN A 234 5.83 -8.57 -29.77
C GLN A 234 5.94 -10.10 -29.82
N ALA A 235 6.96 -10.66 -29.15
CA ALA A 235 7.20 -12.09 -29.15
C ALA A 235 6.06 -12.89 -28.52
N TRP A 236 5.34 -12.31 -27.56
CA TRP A 236 4.17 -12.93 -26.93
C TRP A 236 2.90 -12.82 -27.78
N ILE A 237 2.58 -11.62 -28.29
CA ILE A 237 1.33 -11.39 -29.03
C ILE A 237 1.29 -12.14 -30.38
N GLU A 238 2.44 -12.46 -30.94
CA GLU A 238 2.59 -13.25 -32.17
C GLU A 238 2.49 -14.77 -31.94
N GLN A 239 2.43 -15.24 -30.68
CA GLN A 239 2.31 -16.67 -30.38
C GLN A 239 0.95 -17.21 -30.88
N PRO A 240 0.91 -18.40 -31.52
CA PRO A 240 -0.34 -19.02 -31.95
C PRO A 240 -1.33 -19.22 -30.81
N GLU A 241 -0.85 -19.49 -29.60
CA GLU A 241 -1.65 -19.76 -28.41
C GLU A 241 -2.17 -18.48 -27.72
N CYS A 242 -1.69 -17.30 -28.13
CA CYS A 242 -2.11 -16.02 -27.54
C CYS A 242 -3.60 -15.76 -27.81
N ARG A 243 -4.39 -15.49 -26.76
CA ARG A 243 -5.86 -15.41 -26.80
C ARG A 243 -6.42 -13.98 -26.88
N VAL A 244 -5.59 -12.98 -27.20
CA VAL A 244 -6.06 -11.60 -27.39
C VAL A 244 -6.95 -11.45 -28.62
N SER A 245 -7.81 -10.44 -28.61
CA SER A 245 -8.76 -10.11 -29.67
C SER A 245 -8.08 -9.84 -31.01
N LYS A 246 -8.81 -10.08 -32.11
CA LYS A 246 -8.34 -9.73 -33.46
C LYS A 246 -8.10 -8.22 -33.60
N GLN A 247 -8.87 -7.41 -32.87
CA GLN A 247 -8.77 -5.96 -32.88
C GLN A 247 -7.44 -5.49 -32.26
N LEU A 248 -7.07 -6.00 -31.08
CA LEU A 248 -5.79 -5.66 -30.46
C LEU A 248 -4.60 -6.07 -31.34
N ARG A 249 -4.64 -7.26 -31.95
CA ARG A 249 -3.60 -7.66 -32.94
C ARG A 249 -3.54 -6.73 -34.14
N GLY A 250 -4.70 -6.31 -34.65
CA GLY A 250 -4.82 -5.36 -35.74
C GLY A 250 -4.25 -3.98 -35.40
N HIS A 251 -4.50 -3.48 -34.19
CA HIS A 251 -3.90 -2.24 -33.71
C HIS A 251 -2.39 -2.38 -33.51
N TRP A 252 -1.93 -3.48 -32.91
CA TRP A 252 -0.50 -3.76 -32.70
C TRP A 252 0.32 -3.82 -33.99
N ALA A 253 -0.26 -4.32 -35.08
CA ALA A 253 0.37 -4.33 -36.39
C ALA A 253 0.75 -2.92 -36.89
N ARG A 254 0.07 -1.87 -36.42
CA ARG A 254 0.30 -0.47 -36.80
C ARG A 254 1.36 0.16 -35.89
N SER A 255 2.46 0.65 -36.46
CA SER A 255 3.59 1.23 -35.70
C SER A 255 3.17 2.38 -34.77
N SER A 256 2.24 3.23 -35.21
CA SER A 256 1.77 4.40 -34.45
C SER A 256 0.92 4.07 -33.21
N ALA A 257 0.37 2.86 -33.11
CA ALA A 257 -0.43 2.42 -31.95
C ALA A 257 0.39 1.69 -30.89
N ARG A 258 1.57 1.15 -31.25
CA ARG A 258 2.36 0.27 -30.38
C ARG A 258 2.75 0.93 -29.07
N GLN A 259 3.26 2.17 -29.12
CA GLN A 259 3.70 2.88 -27.92
C GLN A 259 2.57 3.03 -26.90
N ARG A 260 1.37 3.42 -27.36
CA ARG A 260 0.19 3.59 -26.49
C ARG A 260 -0.36 2.29 -25.96
N ILE A 261 -0.31 1.20 -26.74
CA ILE A 261 -0.64 -0.14 -26.24
C ILE A 261 0.32 -0.52 -25.12
N LEU A 262 1.62 -0.30 -25.30
CA LEU A 262 2.64 -0.61 -24.30
C LEU A 262 2.51 0.23 -23.02
N GLU A 263 2.04 1.48 -23.11
CA GLU A 263 1.67 2.29 -21.93
C GLU A 263 0.57 1.63 -21.10
N VAL A 264 -0.48 1.11 -21.76
CA VAL A 264 -1.54 0.37 -21.07
C VAL A 264 -1.02 -0.93 -20.46
N VAL A 265 -0.11 -1.63 -21.16
CA VAL A 265 0.54 -2.85 -20.65
C VAL A 265 1.40 -2.53 -19.42
N ALA A 266 2.21 -1.47 -19.45
CA ALA A 266 3.03 -1.03 -18.33
C ALA A 266 2.18 -0.63 -17.11
N ASN A 267 1.09 0.11 -17.33
CA ASN A 267 0.15 0.47 -16.26
C ASN A 267 -0.55 -0.77 -15.66
N SER A 268 -0.91 -1.74 -16.51
CA SER A 268 -1.49 -3.01 -16.06
C SER A 268 -0.50 -3.83 -15.24
N LEU A 269 0.80 -3.85 -15.61
CA LEU A 269 1.86 -4.51 -14.83
C LEU A 269 2.06 -3.86 -13.46
N ALA A 270 2.02 -2.51 -13.41
CA ALA A 270 2.13 -1.77 -12.16
C ALA A 270 0.94 -2.03 -11.22
N ALA A 271 -0.24 -2.36 -11.76
CA ALA A 271 -1.44 -2.70 -10.99
C ALA A 271 -1.57 -4.21 -10.67
N TRP A 272 -0.89 -5.08 -11.42
CA TRP A 272 -0.99 -6.53 -11.27
C TRP A 272 -0.53 -7.02 -9.90
N ASP A 273 -1.33 -7.89 -9.28
CA ASP A 273 -1.16 -8.44 -7.94
C ASP A 273 -0.34 -9.75 -7.89
N GLY A 274 -0.02 -10.31 -9.06
CA GLY A 274 0.75 -11.55 -9.20
C GLY A 274 -0.08 -12.79 -9.48
N VAL A 275 -1.39 -12.65 -9.66
CA VAL A 275 -2.30 -13.76 -10.00
C VAL A 275 -2.74 -13.65 -11.46
N SER A 276 -2.69 -14.74 -12.23
CA SER A 276 -3.24 -14.79 -13.59
C SER A 276 -4.47 -15.72 -13.64
N GLN A 277 -5.44 -15.39 -14.50
CA GLN A 277 -6.53 -16.31 -14.82
C GLN A 277 -6.13 -17.12 -16.05
N GLY A 278 -5.50 -18.28 -15.83
CA GLY A 278 -5.11 -19.18 -16.90
C GLY A 278 -6.29 -19.61 -17.80
N GLY A 279 -6.00 -19.86 -19.07
CA GLY A 279 -6.93 -20.52 -19.98
C GLY A 279 -7.14 -21.99 -19.60
N GLU A 280 -8.40 -22.47 -19.63
CA GLU A 280 -8.80 -23.84 -19.25
C GLU A 280 -8.54 -24.22 -17.78
N GLY A 281 -8.98 -23.38 -16.83
CA GLY A 281 -9.21 -23.80 -15.44
C GLY A 281 -7.98 -24.01 -14.56
N GLN A 282 -6.77 -23.99 -15.11
CA GLN A 282 -5.53 -24.09 -14.34
C GLN A 282 -5.10 -22.69 -13.88
N LYS A 283 -5.43 -22.35 -12.63
CA LYS A 283 -4.95 -21.14 -11.96
C LYS A 283 -3.48 -21.36 -11.61
N THR A 284 -2.58 -20.56 -12.16
CA THR A 284 -1.16 -20.64 -11.82
C THR A 284 -0.91 -19.89 -10.52
N ALA A 285 -0.12 -20.51 -9.65
CA ALA A 285 0.16 -20.00 -8.32
C ALA A 285 1.61 -20.37 -7.94
N LYS A 286 2.32 -19.45 -7.28
CA LYS A 286 3.78 -19.54 -7.09
C LYS A 286 4.18 -19.29 -5.65
N ALA A 287 5.01 -20.17 -5.10
CA ALA A 287 5.64 -19.98 -3.80
C ALA A 287 6.96 -19.20 -3.95
N VAL A 288 7.19 -18.22 -3.08
CA VAL A 288 8.41 -17.40 -2.99
C VAL A 288 8.79 -17.21 -1.52
N LEU A 289 9.96 -16.62 -1.24
CA LEU A 289 10.35 -16.24 0.12
C LEU A 289 10.14 -14.75 0.37
N SER A 290 9.66 -14.42 1.57
CA SER A 290 9.74 -13.08 2.14
C SER A 290 10.87 -13.00 3.17
N LEU A 291 11.43 -11.81 3.32
CA LEU A 291 12.57 -11.54 4.18
C LEU A 291 12.34 -10.25 4.97
N THR A 292 12.47 -10.32 6.29
CA THR A 292 12.37 -9.16 7.18
C THR A 292 13.62 -9.05 8.02
N VAL A 293 14.25 -7.88 7.98
CA VAL A 293 15.30 -7.47 8.92
C VAL A 293 14.65 -6.50 9.91
N GLY A 294 14.44 -6.98 11.14
CA GLY A 294 13.88 -6.19 12.23
C GLY A 294 14.99 -5.58 13.08
N THR A 295 14.88 -4.30 13.41
CA THR A 295 15.76 -3.61 14.37
C THR A 295 15.09 -3.44 15.73
N PHE A 296 13.74 -3.46 15.77
CA PHE A 296 12.92 -3.32 16.97
C PHE A 296 11.65 -4.18 16.91
N PRO A 297 11.07 -4.66 18.05
CA PRO A 297 11.66 -4.79 19.39
C PRO A 297 12.52 -6.05 19.55
N ARG A 298 12.54 -6.93 18.54
CA ARG A 298 13.46 -8.07 18.47
C ARG A 298 14.36 -7.91 17.26
N ARG A 299 15.63 -7.57 17.50
CA ARG A 299 16.65 -7.57 16.45
C ARG A 299 16.79 -8.96 15.86
N GLY A 300 16.64 -9.09 14.55
CA GLY A 300 16.86 -10.36 13.87
C GLY A 300 16.37 -10.42 12.43
N VAL A 301 16.88 -11.40 11.70
CA VAL A 301 16.45 -11.79 10.35
C VAL A 301 15.36 -12.86 10.48
N ARG A 302 14.27 -12.67 9.74
CA ARG A 302 13.20 -13.65 9.60
C ARG A 302 12.95 -13.91 8.12
N MET A 303 12.93 -15.18 7.74
CA MET A 303 12.47 -15.62 6.42
C MET A 303 11.19 -16.42 6.57
N GLN A 304 10.27 -16.24 5.63
CA GLN A 304 8.99 -16.94 5.63
C GLN A 304 8.60 -17.27 4.18
N PRO A 305 8.10 -18.48 3.89
CA PRO A 305 7.47 -18.77 2.62
C PRO A 305 6.14 -18.01 2.50
N VAL A 306 5.94 -17.41 1.34
CA VAL A 306 4.70 -16.74 0.95
C VAL A 306 4.30 -17.23 -0.44
N ALA A 307 3.03 -17.08 -0.82
CA ALA A 307 2.57 -17.54 -2.12
C ALA A 307 1.64 -16.57 -2.80
N TYR A 308 1.84 -16.38 -4.10
CA TYR A 308 0.88 -15.74 -4.98
C TYR A 308 -0.18 -16.77 -5.36
N VAL A 309 -1.42 -16.55 -4.90
CA VAL A 309 -2.53 -17.49 -5.06
C VAL A 309 -3.81 -16.73 -5.37
N ALA A 310 -4.72 -17.34 -6.13
CA ALA A 310 -6.07 -16.82 -6.28
C ALA A 310 -6.84 -16.86 -4.95
N GLN A 311 -7.80 -15.96 -4.77
CA GLN A 311 -8.61 -15.85 -3.55
C GLN A 311 -7.72 -15.70 -2.30
N ALA A 312 -6.63 -14.93 -2.41
CA ALA A 312 -5.69 -14.70 -1.31
C ALA A 312 -6.31 -13.94 -0.12
N ASP A 313 -7.52 -13.41 -0.27
CA ASP A 313 -8.31 -12.69 0.72
C ASP A 313 -8.96 -13.60 1.78
N THR A 314 -9.08 -14.90 1.50
CA THR A 314 -9.76 -15.85 2.38
C THR A 314 -8.76 -16.73 3.15
N PRO A 315 -8.66 -16.60 4.50
CA PRO A 315 -7.80 -17.46 5.31
C PRO A 315 -8.28 -18.90 5.28
N ARG A 316 -7.35 -19.84 5.12
CA ARG A 316 -7.66 -21.27 4.96
C ARG A 316 -6.49 -22.17 5.33
N THR A 317 -6.75 -23.45 5.51
CA THR A 317 -5.70 -24.46 5.75
C THR A 317 -5.14 -24.97 4.42
N GLY A 318 -3.82 -24.97 4.29
CA GLY A 318 -3.06 -25.68 3.27
C GLY A 318 -2.19 -26.78 3.87
N GLU A 319 -1.39 -27.43 3.04
CA GLU A 319 -0.41 -28.44 3.48
C GLU A 319 0.98 -28.09 2.95
N ILE A 320 2.02 -28.16 3.78
CA ILE A 320 3.41 -28.01 3.36
C ILE A 320 4.15 -29.34 3.46
N ARG A 321 5.01 -29.64 2.49
CA ARG A 321 5.89 -30.80 2.55
C ARG A 321 7.11 -30.50 3.43
N THR A 322 7.25 -31.24 4.51
CA THR A 322 8.39 -31.21 5.45
C THR A 322 9.24 -32.47 5.31
N SER A 323 10.40 -32.51 5.97
CA SER A 323 11.22 -33.74 6.07
C SER A 323 10.48 -34.92 6.71
N GLY A 324 9.44 -34.66 7.52
CA GLY A 324 8.62 -35.68 8.19
C GLY A 324 7.33 -36.05 7.45
N GLY A 325 7.07 -35.47 6.27
CA GLY A 325 5.82 -35.67 5.52
C GLY A 325 5.02 -34.37 5.31
N TRP A 326 3.76 -34.50 4.89
CA TRP A 326 2.85 -33.37 4.76
C TRP A 326 2.36 -32.91 6.14
N VAL A 327 2.42 -31.61 6.38
CA VAL A 327 1.99 -30.98 7.63
C VAL A 327 1.01 -29.87 7.30
N ALA A 328 -0.10 -29.81 8.03
CA ALA A 328 -1.07 -28.74 7.89
C ALA A 328 -0.46 -27.38 8.25
N VAL A 329 -0.71 -26.38 7.43
CA VAL A 329 -0.26 -25.00 7.62
C VAL A 329 -1.40 -24.03 7.33
N ASP A 330 -1.31 -22.86 7.95
CA ASP A 330 -2.26 -21.78 7.73
C ASP A 330 -1.84 -20.97 6.50
N LEU A 331 -2.76 -20.76 5.56
CA LEU A 331 -2.63 -19.80 4.47
C LEU A 331 -3.38 -18.54 4.89
N VAL A 332 -2.63 -17.50 5.27
CA VAL A 332 -3.20 -16.28 5.83
C VAL A 332 -3.03 -15.12 4.85
N PRO A 333 -4.10 -14.37 4.52
CA PRO A 333 -4.02 -13.19 3.67
C PRO A 333 -2.97 -12.20 4.17
N ARG A 334 -2.06 -11.77 3.29
CA ARG A 334 -0.97 -10.86 3.64
C ARG A 334 -1.00 -9.56 2.85
N ALA A 335 -1.24 -9.66 1.55
CA ALA A 335 -1.41 -8.54 0.64
C ALA A 335 -2.32 -8.98 -0.52
N PRO A 336 -2.83 -8.07 -1.36
CA PRO A 336 -3.58 -8.47 -2.56
C PRO A 336 -2.78 -9.48 -3.39
N GLY A 337 -3.42 -10.61 -3.69
CA GLY A 337 -2.83 -11.74 -4.41
C GLY A 337 -1.86 -12.61 -3.61
N LEU A 338 -1.56 -12.30 -2.35
CA LEU A 338 -0.46 -12.90 -1.59
C LEU A 338 -0.87 -13.41 -0.21
N VAL A 339 -0.49 -14.65 0.11
CA VAL A 339 -0.71 -15.30 1.41
C VAL A 339 0.61 -15.67 2.11
N ASP A 340 0.63 -15.52 3.43
CA ASP A 340 1.66 -16.10 4.31
C ASP A 340 1.41 -17.61 4.45
N ILE A 341 2.48 -18.42 4.37
CA ILE A 341 2.41 -19.88 4.56
C ILE A 341 2.96 -20.24 5.95
N GLY A 342 2.06 -20.65 6.85
CA GLY A 342 2.36 -21.05 8.22
C GLY A 342 2.90 -19.93 9.11
N GLN A 343 3.27 -20.28 10.34
CA GLN A 343 3.81 -19.35 11.33
C GLN A 343 5.34 -19.25 11.23
N GLY A 344 5.87 -18.16 10.67
CA GLY A 344 7.29 -17.99 10.30
C GLY A 344 8.34 -18.21 11.40
N GLU A 345 7.99 -18.13 12.69
CA GLU A 345 8.95 -18.43 13.79
C GLU A 345 9.25 -19.92 13.98
N SER A 346 8.49 -20.79 13.33
CA SER A 346 8.58 -22.24 13.48
C SER A 346 9.47 -22.93 12.44
N MET A 347 9.97 -22.24 11.42
CA MET A 347 10.74 -22.86 10.32
C MET A 347 12.25 -22.60 10.39
N ASP A 348 13.05 -23.58 9.96
CA ASP A 348 14.49 -23.43 9.83
C ASP A 348 14.87 -22.62 8.57
N THR A 349 15.42 -21.42 8.75
CA THR A 349 15.83 -20.48 7.69
C THR A 349 16.74 -21.13 6.64
N ALA A 350 17.71 -21.94 7.07
CA ALA A 350 18.61 -22.62 6.14
C ALA A 350 17.85 -23.65 5.28
N SER A 351 16.93 -24.42 5.88
CA SER A 351 16.09 -25.38 5.14
C SER A 351 15.18 -24.70 4.10
N LEU A 352 14.70 -23.47 4.34
CA LEU A 352 13.89 -22.73 3.36
C LEU A 352 14.70 -22.36 2.11
N LEU A 353 15.99 -22.04 2.28
CA LEU A 353 16.88 -21.68 1.17
C LEU A 353 17.39 -22.91 0.41
N GLU A 354 17.65 -24.02 1.12
CA GLU A 354 18.24 -25.26 0.57
C GLU A 354 17.20 -26.27 0.06
N GLY A 355 15.96 -26.19 0.52
CA GLY A 355 14.90 -27.18 0.25
C GLY A 355 13.97 -26.82 -0.89
N ILE A 356 13.26 -27.83 -1.40
CA ILE A 356 12.15 -27.64 -2.34
C ILE A 356 10.89 -27.39 -1.53
N ILE A 357 10.32 -26.19 -1.64
CA ILE A 357 9.07 -25.86 -0.93
C ILE A 357 7.93 -26.33 -1.81
N ARG A 358 7.14 -27.30 -1.32
CA ARG A 358 5.90 -27.75 -1.94
C ARG A 358 4.75 -27.47 -1.00
N VAL A 359 3.76 -26.75 -1.49
CA VAL A 359 2.55 -26.41 -0.73
C VAL A 359 1.33 -26.82 -1.55
N ARG A 360 0.36 -27.46 -0.92
CA ARG A 360 -0.94 -27.75 -1.53
C ARG A 360 -1.98 -26.81 -0.93
N ASP A 361 -2.76 -26.18 -1.79
CA ASP A 361 -3.97 -25.46 -1.40
C ASP A 361 -5.20 -26.30 -1.83
N PRO A 362 -5.81 -27.07 -0.91
CA PRO A 362 -6.96 -27.91 -1.20
C PRO A 362 -8.18 -27.11 -1.68
N HIS A 363 -8.26 -25.82 -1.37
CA HIS A 363 -9.40 -24.98 -1.74
C HIS A 363 -9.38 -24.64 -3.24
N THR A 364 -8.19 -24.41 -3.78
CA THR A 364 -8.00 -24.05 -5.18
C THR A 364 -7.54 -25.23 -6.04
N ASP A 365 -7.28 -26.39 -5.43
CA ASP A 365 -6.66 -27.57 -6.03
C ASP A 365 -5.33 -27.25 -6.75
N THR A 366 -4.54 -26.35 -6.14
CA THR A 366 -3.25 -25.92 -6.69
C THR A 366 -2.07 -26.45 -5.87
N GLU A 367 -1.02 -26.88 -6.57
CA GLU A 367 0.27 -27.22 -5.97
C GLU A 367 1.30 -26.14 -6.30
N LEU A 368 1.84 -25.51 -5.25
CA LEU A 368 2.80 -24.42 -5.31
C LEU A 368 4.20 -24.99 -5.15
N LEU A 369 5.14 -24.50 -5.96
CA LEU A 369 6.52 -24.97 -5.96
C LEU A 369 7.50 -23.79 -5.89
N ARG A 370 8.49 -23.89 -4.98
CA ARG A 370 9.71 -23.08 -5.01
C ARG A 370 10.92 -24.01 -5.09
N GLN A 371 11.79 -23.75 -6.06
CA GLN A 371 13.09 -24.42 -6.18
C GLN A 371 14.20 -23.59 -5.52
N PRO A 372 15.19 -24.23 -4.85
CA PRO A 372 16.31 -23.52 -4.24
C PRO A 372 17.31 -23.02 -5.29
N ARG A 373 18.01 -21.92 -4.96
CA ARG A 373 18.99 -21.23 -5.82
C ARG A 373 20.25 -20.92 -5.03
N GLY A 374 21.42 -20.93 -5.68
CA GLY A 374 22.69 -20.51 -5.05
C GLY A 374 22.75 -19.01 -4.75
N LEU A 375 21.98 -18.22 -5.50
CA LEU A 375 21.73 -16.79 -5.31
C LEU A 375 20.21 -16.55 -5.32
N SER A 376 19.67 -16.05 -4.21
CA SER A 376 18.31 -15.51 -4.14
C SER A 376 18.37 -13.99 -4.08
N ILE A 377 17.62 -13.33 -4.95
CA ILE A 377 17.47 -11.88 -4.97
C ILE A 377 16.15 -11.53 -4.29
N PHE A 378 16.18 -10.52 -3.42
CA PHE A 378 14.99 -9.98 -2.80
C PHE A 378 14.89 -8.51 -3.14
N ARG A 379 13.74 -8.12 -3.69
CA ARG A 379 13.43 -6.72 -4.00
C ARG A 379 12.51 -6.13 -2.94
N ARG A 380 12.52 -4.81 -2.83
CA ARG A 380 11.63 -4.12 -1.88
C ARG A 380 10.15 -4.36 -2.24
N HIS A 381 9.33 -4.66 -1.24
CA HIS A 381 7.88 -4.85 -1.37
C HIS A 381 7.15 -4.04 -0.30
N GLU A 382 6.08 -3.33 -0.68
CA GLU A 382 5.35 -2.41 0.20
C GLU A 382 4.85 -3.06 1.50
N ALA A 383 4.28 -4.28 1.43
CA ALA A 383 3.69 -4.96 2.60
C ALA A 383 4.60 -5.95 3.36
N LEU A 384 5.72 -6.38 2.76
CA LEU A 384 6.55 -7.50 3.24
C LEU A 384 8.01 -7.12 3.49
N LYS A 385 8.36 -5.84 3.28
CA LYS A 385 9.71 -5.30 3.14
C LYS A 385 10.49 -5.89 1.96
N TRP A 386 10.76 -7.19 1.95
CA TRP A 386 11.56 -7.85 0.92
C TRP A 386 10.89 -9.13 0.44
N VAL A 387 10.74 -9.29 -0.88
CA VAL A 387 10.15 -10.49 -1.50
C VAL A 387 11.10 -11.01 -2.58
N GLU A 388 11.28 -12.33 -2.62
CA GLU A 388 12.12 -13.01 -3.60
C GLU A 388 11.59 -12.76 -5.02
N ALA A 389 12.49 -12.40 -5.93
CA ALA A 389 12.20 -12.15 -7.33
C ALA A 389 13.00 -13.08 -8.25
N ASP A 390 12.51 -13.30 -9.47
CA ASP A 390 13.23 -14.11 -10.45
C ASP A 390 14.36 -13.33 -11.13
N ARG A 391 14.14 -12.02 -11.33
CA ARG A 391 15.08 -11.09 -11.95
C ARG A 391 15.08 -9.74 -11.26
N THR A 392 16.22 -9.07 -11.34
CA THR A 392 16.40 -7.69 -10.88
C THR A 392 15.96 -6.69 -11.93
N MET A 393 15.70 -5.46 -11.50
CA MET A 393 15.68 -4.29 -12.37
C MET A 393 16.82 -3.34 -12.00
N LEU A 394 17.07 -2.32 -12.83
CA LEU A 394 18.09 -1.31 -12.57
C LEU A 394 17.55 -0.26 -11.59
N GLY A 395 18.42 0.28 -10.73
CA GLY A 395 18.05 1.30 -9.75
C GLY A 395 17.17 0.82 -8.59
N GLU A 396 16.69 -0.44 -8.58
CA GLU A 396 15.92 -1.00 -7.45
C GLU A 396 16.78 -1.23 -6.20
N ASP A 397 16.14 -1.16 -5.03
CA ASP A 397 16.75 -1.61 -3.77
C ASP A 397 16.69 -3.14 -3.71
N LEU A 398 17.85 -3.76 -3.50
CA LEU A 398 18.03 -5.21 -3.48
C LEU A 398 18.69 -5.69 -2.18
N MET A 399 18.27 -6.87 -1.75
CA MET A 399 18.95 -7.68 -0.75
C MET A 399 19.32 -9.02 -1.40
N LEU A 400 20.61 -9.37 -1.38
CA LEU A 400 21.10 -10.61 -1.98
C LEU A 400 21.42 -11.62 -0.89
N VAL A 401 20.89 -12.83 -1.01
CA VAL A 401 21.24 -13.96 -0.14
C VAL A 401 22.02 -14.96 -0.98
N VAL A 402 23.32 -15.04 -0.71
CA VAL A 402 24.30 -15.76 -1.53
C VAL A 402 24.85 -16.92 -0.74
N ARG A 403 24.91 -18.11 -1.34
CA ARG A 403 25.57 -19.25 -0.70
C ARG A 403 27.05 -18.91 -0.47
N ASP A 404 27.57 -19.22 0.71
CA ASP A 404 28.98 -19.01 1.04
C ASP A 404 29.88 -20.04 0.34
N HIS A 405 30.04 -19.85 -0.97
CA HIS A 405 30.88 -20.65 -1.84
C HIS A 405 31.87 -19.73 -2.57
N GLU A 406 33.17 -19.98 -2.39
CA GLU A 406 34.26 -19.09 -2.80
C GLU A 406 34.13 -18.58 -4.24
N LYS A 407 33.82 -19.45 -5.20
CA LYS A 407 33.67 -19.05 -6.61
C LYS A 407 32.48 -18.12 -6.83
N LEU A 408 31.35 -18.38 -6.18
CA LEU A 408 30.13 -17.57 -6.36
C LEU A 408 30.31 -16.20 -5.70
N VAL A 409 30.81 -16.18 -4.46
CA VAL A 409 31.07 -14.95 -3.69
C VAL A 409 32.05 -14.04 -4.41
N LYS A 410 33.16 -14.58 -4.95
CA LYS A 410 34.12 -13.80 -5.75
C LYS A 410 33.48 -13.16 -6.98
N ARG A 411 32.60 -13.87 -7.67
CA ARG A 411 31.91 -13.37 -8.88
C ARG A 411 30.88 -12.30 -8.52
N VAL A 412 30.10 -12.51 -7.46
CA VAL A 412 29.14 -11.51 -6.95
C VAL A 412 29.87 -10.25 -6.51
N ASN A 413 30.95 -10.34 -5.74
CA ASN A 413 31.74 -9.17 -5.31
C ASN A 413 32.31 -8.39 -6.51
N ASN A 414 32.83 -9.08 -7.52
CA ASN A 414 33.31 -8.43 -8.74
C ASN A 414 32.18 -7.67 -9.46
N LEU A 415 31.04 -8.33 -9.64
CA LEU A 415 29.86 -7.74 -10.27
C LEU A 415 29.35 -6.50 -9.51
N LEU A 416 29.22 -6.60 -8.18
CA LEU A 416 28.79 -5.46 -7.35
C LEU A 416 29.81 -4.31 -7.37
N THR A 417 31.09 -4.61 -7.50
CA THR A 417 32.13 -3.58 -7.62
C THR A 417 32.05 -2.84 -8.95
N THR A 418 31.68 -3.53 -10.04
CA THR A 418 31.63 -2.95 -11.40
C THR A 418 30.29 -2.32 -11.75
N SER A 419 29.19 -2.82 -11.18
CA SER A 419 27.82 -2.51 -11.66
C SER A 419 26.90 -1.93 -10.59
N ALA A 420 27.23 -2.03 -9.30
CA ALA A 420 26.40 -1.52 -8.23
C ALA A 420 26.85 -0.14 -7.72
N ARG A 421 25.91 0.63 -7.18
CA ARG A 421 26.17 1.86 -6.42
C ARG A 421 27.05 1.55 -5.21
N THR A 422 27.96 2.47 -4.87
CA THR A 422 28.78 2.32 -3.65
C THR A 422 27.90 2.37 -2.39
N GLY A 423 28.34 1.68 -1.32
CA GLY A 423 27.62 1.63 -0.03
C GLY A 423 26.93 0.29 0.28
N TRP A 424 27.00 -0.69 -0.63
CA TRP A 424 26.63 -2.07 -0.32
C TRP A 424 27.58 -2.68 0.72
N GLY A 425 27.06 -3.58 1.54
CA GLY A 425 27.83 -4.24 2.59
C GLY A 425 27.22 -5.59 2.99
N LEU A 426 27.95 -6.34 3.81
CA LEU A 426 27.46 -7.59 4.39
C LEU A 426 26.70 -7.29 5.70
N LEU A 427 25.57 -7.96 5.90
CA LEU A 427 24.95 -8.04 7.21
C LEU A 427 25.84 -8.90 8.12
N ASP A 428 25.99 -8.49 9.37
CA ASP A 428 26.79 -9.21 10.36
C ASP A 428 26.30 -10.66 10.51
N PRO A 429 27.14 -11.69 10.32
CA PRO A 429 26.75 -13.09 10.51
C PRO A 429 26.30 -13.43 11.95
N SER A 430 26.68 -12.62 12.93
CA SER A 430 26.23 -12.73 14.33
C SER A 430 24.81 -12.19 14.55
N PHE A 431 24.22 -11.54 13.55
CA PHE A 431 22.87 -11.01 13.64
C PHE A 431 21.86 -12.15 13.86
N PRO A 432 20.97 -12.07 14.88
CA PRO A 432 20.07 -13.17 15.21
C PRO A 432 19.22 -13.61 14.01
N GLY A 433 19.12 -14.91 13.74
CA GLY A 433 18.33 -15.42 12.62
C GLY A 433 19.04 -15.44 11.26
N HIS A 434 20.28 -14.97 11.19
CA HIS A 434 21.12 -15.10 10.00
C HIS A 434 21.31 -16.58 9.61
N PRO A 435 21.08 -16.97 8.34
CA PRO A 435 21.16 -18.37 7.92
C PRO A 435 22.63 -18.86 7.86
N PRO A 436 22.98 -19.99 8.52
CA PRO A 436 24.34 -20.53 8.47
C PRO A 436 24.71 -20.99 7.05
N GLY A 437 25.94 -20.69 6.61
CA GLY A 437 26.44 -21.05 5.27
C GLY A 437 25.97 -20.13 4.13
N TRP A 438 25.43 -18.97 4.47
CA TRP A 438 24.97 -17.96 3.52
C TRP A 438 25.55 -16.59 3.90
N LEU A 439 25.69 -15.70 2.92
CA LEU A 439 26.07 -14.31 3.08
C LEU A 439 24.91 -13.42 2.63
N MET A 440 24.60 -12.39 3.42
CA MET A 440 23.53 -11.45 3.12
C MET A 440 24.11 -10.08 2.75
N TYR A 441 23.91 -9.66 1.50
CA TYR A 441 24.30 -8.33 1.02
C TYR A 441 23.12 -7.38 1.15
N GLN A 442 23.38 -6.21 1.75
CA GLN A 442 22.42 -5.13 1.94
C GLN A 442 22.86 -3.86 1.23
N ASN A 443 21.93 -2.92 1.03
CA ASN A 443 22.12 -1.67 0.29
C ASN A 443 22.63 -1.88 -1.15
N VAL A 444 22.23 -2.97 -1.80
CA VAL A 444 22.62 -3.26 -3.18
C VAL A 444 21.68 -2.54 -4.14
N GLN A 445 22.24 -1.75 -5.06
CA GLN A 445 21.51 -1.08 -6.13
C GLN A 445 22.32 -1.20 -7.42
N LEU A 446 21.78 -1.83 -8.46
CA LEU A 446 22.48 -1.97 -9.75
C LEU A 446 22.25 -0.74 -10.60
N LEU A 447 23.32 -0.04 -10.98
CA LEU A 447 23.27 1.18 -11.81
C LEU A 447 23.68 0.94 -13.27
N ARG A 448 23.94 -0.32 -13.64
CA ARG A 448 24.25 -0.75 -15.01
C ARG A 448 23.98 -2.24 -15.15
N ALA A 449 23.60 -2.69 -16.33
CA ALA A 449 23.49 -4.11 -16.62
C ALA A 449 24.86 -4.80 -16.42
N PRO A 450 24.96 -5.87 -15.61
CA PRO A 450 26.20 -6.60 -15.44
C PRO A 450 26.51 -7.46 -16.68
N ASP A 451 27.79 -7.54 -17.04
CA ASP A 451 28.26 -8.43 -18.12
C ASP A 451 28.29 -9.88 -17.64
N VAL A 452 27.13 -10.54 -17.72
CA VAL A 452 26.93 -11.93 -17.32
C VAL A 452 26.73 -12.80 -18.56
N ARG A 453 27.47 -13.91 -18.64
CA ARG A 453 27.32 -14.88 -19.73
C ARG A 453 25.92 -15.49 -19.68
N GLN A 454 25.25 -15.62 -20.83
CA GLN A 454 23.89 -16.17 -20.93
C GLN A 454 23.71 -17.57 -20.32
N ASP A 455 24.79 -18.32 -20.11
CA ASP A 455 24.79 -19.68 -19.55
C ASP A 455 24.90 -19.77 -18.03
N ASP A 456 25.07 -18.63 -17.35
CA ASP A 456 25.25 -18.59 -15.90
C ASP A 456 23.92 -18.45 -15.17
N LEU A 457 23.42 -19.56 -14.65
CA LEU A 457 22.10 -19.66 -14.04
C LEU A 457 22.02 -18.96 -12.68
N ASP A 458 23.12 -18.95 -11.94
CA ASP A 458 23.17 -18.31 -10.62
C ASP A 458 23.13 -16.79 -10.74
N LEU A 459 23.92 -16.20 -11.65
CA LEU A 459 23.96 -14.74 -11.84
C LEU A 459 22.93 -14.22 -12.85
N GLY A 460 22.24 -15.09 -13.59
CA GLY A 460 21.21 -14.69 -14.55
C GLY A 460 20.08 -13.88 -13.90
N ALA A 461 19.82 -14.07 -12.61
CA ALA A 461 18.86 -13.28 -11.84
C ALA A 461 19.29 -11.80 -11.68
N LEU A 462 20.59 -11.50 -11.78
CA LEU A 462 21.13 -10.14 -11.71
C LEU A 462 21.18 -9.43 -13.08
N VAL A 463 20.79 -10.11 -14.17
CA VAL A 463 20.69 -9.49 -15.48
C VAL A 463 19.34 -8.77 -15.58
N PRO A 464 19.32 -7.43 -15.68
CA PRO A 464 18.08 -6.68 -15.72
C PRO A 464 17.30 -6.94 -17.00
N LEU A 465 15.98 -6.78 -16.93
CA LEU A 465 15.08 -6.94 -18.08
C LEU A 465 15.05 -5.69 -18.99
N ALA A 466 15.22 -4.51 -18.41
CA ALA A 466 15.18 -3.22 -19.10
C ALA A 466 16.56 -2.58 -19.18
N GLN A 467 16.84 -1.89 -20.29
CA GLN A 467 18.09 -1.13 -20.51
C GLN A 467 18.01 0.30 -19.97
N THR A 468 16.80 0.86 -19.91
CA THR A 468 16.50 2.17 -19.33
C THR A 468 15.39 2.05 -18.30
N GLN A 469 15.56 2.72 -17.17
CA GLN A 469 14.58 2.71 -16.10
C GLN A 469 14.61 4.01 -15.29
N MET A 470 13.42 4.52 -14.97
CA MET A 470 13.22 5.53 -13.95
C MET A 470 12.47 4.91 -12.77
N THR A 471 13.06 4.96 -11.58
CA THR A 471 12.46 4.45 -10.35
C THR A 471 12.39 5.55 -9.29
N VAL A 472 11.29 5.62 -8.55
CA VAL A 472 11.18 6.43 -7.33
C VAL A 472 11.26 5.48 -6.15
N SER A 473 12.31 5.58 -5.34
CA SER A 473 12.52 4.69 -4.19
C SER A 473 13.13 5.43 -3.00
N GLY A 474 13.09 4.81 -1.83
CA GLY A 474 13.38 5.46 -0.56
C GLY A 474 12.17 6.21 -0.01
N GLY A 475 12.39 7.12 0.94
CA GLY A 475 11.33 7.94 1.54
C GLY A 475 10.28 7.17 2.36
N PHE A 476 9.27 7.91 2.81
CA PHE A 476 8.10 7.41 3.53
C PHE A 476 6.84 7.54 2.67
N SER A 477 6.41 6.44 2.05
CA SER A 477 5.17 6.44 1.27
C SER A 477 3.96 6.42 2.22
N LEU A 478 3.01 7.32 1.95
CA LEU A 478 1.79 7.44 2.73
C LEU A 478 0.72 6.45 2.24
N PRO A 479 -0.10 5.87 3.14
CA PRO A 479 -1.18 4.98 2.74
C PRO A 479 -2.18 5.64 1.79
N GLY A 480 -2.62 4.91 0.79
CA GLY A 480 -3.70 5.28 -0.12
C GLY A 480 -3.79 4.32 -1.29
N SER A 481 -4.88 4.41 -2.02
CA SER A 481 -5.03 3.71 -3.30
C SER A 481 -4.23 4.43 -4.40
N VAL A 482 -4.12 5.76 -4.28
CA VAL A 482 -3.30 6.57 -5.19
C VAL A 482 -1.81 6.41 -4.83
N LYS A 483 -1.02 5.95 -5.80
CA LYS A 483 0.44 5.77 -5.64
C LYS A 483 1.20 7.10 -5.70
N GLY A 484 2.46 7.06 -5.26
CA GLY A 484 3.37 8.21 -5.35
C GLY A 484 3.08 9.31 -4.33
N LYS A 485 2.35 9.01 -3.25
CA LYS A 485 2.14 9.89 -2.10
C LYS A 485 3.27 9.67 -1.08
N TRP A 486 3.98 10.74 -0.72
CA TRP A 486 5.17 10.72 0.13
C TRP A 486 5.09 11.77 1.22
N HIS A 487 5.61 11.44 2.39
CA HIS A 487 5.70 12.38 3.51
C HIS A 487 6.82 13.41 3.28
N ARG A 488 6.55 14.69 3.55
CA ARG A 488 7.48 15.81 3.35
C ARG A 488 8.84 15.64 4.04
N GLU A 489 8.85 15.23 5.31
CA GLU A 489 10.09 15.02 6.07
C GLU A 489 10.90 13.78 5.65
N ALA A 490 10.36 12.95 4.74
CA ALA A 490 11.01 11.72 4.31
C ALA A 490 10.74 11.49 2.82
N LEU A 491 11.25 12.40 1.98
CA LEU A 491 11.09 12.31 0.53
C LEU A 491 11.93 11.19 -0.08
N PRO A 492 11.46 10.57 -1.17
CA PRO A 492 12.22 9.57 -1.90
C PRO A 492 13.33 10.20 -2.76
N GLU A 493 14.13 9.37 -3.40
CA GLU A 493 15.01 9.78 -4.49
C GLU A 493 14.46 9.26 -5.82
N VAL A 494 14.62 10.06 -6.88
CA VAL A 494 14.35 9.66 -8.26
C VAL A 494 15.65 9.17 -8.85
N ARG A 495 15.66 7.92 -9.32
CA ARG A 495 16.83 7.27 -9.92
C ARG A 495 16.50 6.98 -11.37
N VAL A 496 17.36 7.43 -12.27
CA VAL A 496 17.32 7.06 -13.67
C VAL A 496 18.59 6.30 -13.97
N VAL A 497 18.45 5.14 -14.59
CA VAL A 497 19.56 4.36 -15.14
C VAL A 497 19.27 4.14 -16.61
N SER A 498 20.23 4.43 -17.48
CA SER A 498 20.11 4.16 -18.91
C SER A 498 21.44 3.67 -19.49
N ASP A 499 21.36 2.61 -20.29
CA ASP A 499 22.46 2.16 -21.13
C ASP A 499 22.43 2.80 -22.54
N ASP A 500 21.57 3.81 -22.80
CA ASP A 500 21.53 4.51 -24.10
C ASP A 500 22.78 5.38 -24.30
N THR A 501 23.47 5.14 -25.41
CA THR A 501 24.66 5.88 -25.84
C THR A 501 24.39 7.32 -26.30
N ARG A 502 23.13 7.68 -26.57
CA ARG A 502 22.74 9.02 -27.05
C ARG A 502 22.54 10.05 -25.92
N GLY A 503 22.54 9.60 -24.67
CA GLY A 503 22.28 10.44 -23.50
C GLY A 503 20.78 10.58 -23.17
N PHE A 504 20.50 11.12 -21.99
CA PHE A 504 19.17 11.28 -21.42
C PHE A 504 19.14 12.42 -20.39
N ALA A 505 17.94 12.92 -20.06
CA ALA A 505 17.75 13.95 -19.05
C ALA A 505 16.61 13.61 -18.09
N LEU A 506 16.72 14.09 -16.85
CA LEU A 506 15.69 13.99 -15.80
C LEU A 506 15.21 15.40 -15.45
N ARG A 507 13.90 15.63 -15.54
CA ARG A 507 13.25 16.89 -15.17
C ARG A 507 12.35 16.71 -13.96
N LEU A 508 12.37 17.67 -13.04
CA LEU A 508 11.37 17.80 -11.99
C LEU A 508 10.52 19.03 -12.28
N ILE A 509 9.21 18.83 -12.43
CA ILE A 509 8.24 19.87 -12.75
C ILE A 509 7.32 20.07 -11.54
N ASP A 510 7.18 21.33 -11.12
CA ASP A 510 6.21 21.77 -10.12
C ASP A 510 4.93 22.25 -10.80
N PHE A 511 3.78 21.74 -10.36
CA PHE A 511 2.45 22.15 -10.84
C PHE A 511 1.84 23.28 -10.00
N GLY A 512 2.57 23.78 -9.00
CA GLY A 512 2.12 24.79 -8.08
C GLY A 512 1.15 24.23 -7.01
N PRO A 513 0.64 25.11 -6.13
CA PRO A 513 -0.36 24.73 -5.13
C PRO A 513 -1.62 24.17 -5.80
N LEU A 514 -2.28 23.20 -5.15
CA LEU A 514 -3.54 22.56 -5.60
C LEU A 514 -4.64 23.56 -6.04
N ASP A 515 -4.59 24.79 -5.53
CA ASP A 515 -5.60 25.83 -5.72
C ASP A 515 -5.27 26.83 -6.86
N GLN A 516 -4.06 26.82 -7.45
CA GLN A 516 -3.65 27.76 -8.52
C GLN A 516 -2.66 27.12 -9.52
N PRO A 517 -3.14 26.42 -10.56
CA PRO A 517 -2.29 25.85 -11.60
C PRO A 517 -1.89 26.92 -12.63
N GLU A 518 -1.21 28.00 -12.21
CA GLU A 518 -0.61 28.94 -13.16
C GLU A 518 0.81 28.49 -13.50
N LYS A 519 0.98 27.96 -14.71
CA LYS A 519 2.25 27.58 -15.37
C LYS A 519 3.16 26.66 -14.55
N SER A 520 3.16 25.39 -14.95
CA SER A 520 4.14 24.40 -14.49
C SER A 520 5.57 24.93 -14.67
N THR A 521 6.37 24.91 -13.61
CA THR A 521 7.75 25.40 -13.63
C THR A 521 8.71 24.22 -13.49
N THR A 522 9.72 24.15 -14.35
CA THR A 522 10.79 23.15 -14.20
C THR A 522 11.71 23.60 -13.06
N LEU A 523 11.73 22.84 -11.96
CA LEU A 523 12.58 23.11 -10.80
C LEU A 523 14.00 22.62 -11.03
N VAL A 524 14.14 21.40 -11.57
CA VAL A 524 15.43 20.73 -11.71
C VAL A 524 15.54 20.10 -13.09
N HIS A 525 16.74 20.16 -13.68
CA HIS A 525 17.07 19.58 -14.97
C HIS A 525 18.47 18.96 -14.94
N LEU A 526 18.55 17.62 -14.85
CA LEU A 526 19.80 16.87 -14.87
C LEU A 526 19.98 16.22 -16.24
N ILE A 527 21.20 16.23 -16.78
CA ILE A 527 21.53 15.68 -18.10
C ILE A 527 22.67 14.68 -17.96
N SER A 528 22.62 13.62 -18.75
CA SER A 528 23.74 12.70 -18.98
C SER A 528 23.97 12.59 -20.49
N ASP A 529 25.22 12.82 -20.92
CA ASP A 529 25.60 12.83 -22.35
C ASP A 529 25.85 11.42 -22.92
N GLY A 530 25.56 10.36 -22.16
CA GLY A 530 25.79 8.97 -22.55
C GLY A 530 25.18 7.96 -21.57
N PRO A 531 25.63 6.69 -21.57
CA PRO A 531 25.09 5.68 -20.68
C PRO A 531 25.53 5.95 -19.24
N GLY A 532 24.60 5.88 -18.30
CA GLY A 532 24.89 6.22 -16.91
C GLY A 532 23.68 6.17 -16.01
N ALA A 533 23.85 6.74 -14.81
CA ALA A 533 22.79 6.86 -13.83
C ALA A 533 22.73 8.29 -13.30
N LEU A 534 21.53 8.84 -13.23
CA LEU A 534 21.21 10.09 -12.54
C LEU A 534 20.45 9.74 -11.26
N VAL A 535 20.90 10.24 -10.12
CA VAL A 535 20.20 10.10 -8.84
C VAL A 535 19.89 11.48 -8.31
N MET A 536 18.60 11.75 -8.10
CA MET A 536 18.08 13.02 -7.59
C MET A 536 17.40 12.76 -6.23
N PRO A 537 18.09 13.00 -5.11
CA PRO A 537 17.48 12.98 -3.78
C PRO A 537 16.54 14.18 -3.64
N LEU A 538 15.23 13.95 -3.59
CA LEU A 538 14.25 15.05 -3.54
C LEU A 538 14.31 15.82 -2.21
N ALA A 539 14.85 15.22 -1.16
CA ALA A 539 15.09 15.88 0.12
C ALA A 539 16.03 17.10 0.00
N ASN A 540 16.88 17.16 -1.03
CA ASN A 540 17.78 18.29 -1.27
C ASN A 540 17.08 19.49 -1.93
N GLU A 541 15.87 19.28 -2.48
CA GLU A 541 15.15 20.29 -3.27
C GLU A 541 14.15 21.11 -2.43
N GLU A 542 14.11 20.91 -1.10
CA GLU A 542 13.26 21.64 -0.15
C GLU A 542 11.78 21.72 -0.58
N LEU A 543 11.24 20.62 -1.13
CA LEU A 543 9.88 20.59 -1.67
C LEU A 543 8.82 20.88 -0.59
N GLU A 544 7.88 21.77 -0.92
CA GLU A 544 6.69 22.03 -0.11
C GLU A 544 5.60 20.97 -0.34
N ASP A 545 4.54 21.00 0.47
CA ASP A 545 3.37 20.16 0.23
C ASP A 545 2.71 20.53 -1.12
N GLY A 546 2.72 19.59 -2.07
CA GLY A 546 2.34 19.89 -3.45
C GLY A 546 2.37 18.68 -4.39
N ASN A 547 2.14 18.94 -5.68
CA ASN A 547 2.17 17.94 -6.74
C ASN A 547 3.33 18.23 -7.69
N TYR A 548 4.21 17.25 -7.85
CA TYR A 548 5.39 17.32 -8.71
C TYR A 548 5.36 16.18 -9.73
N ARG A 549 6.01 16.36 -10.88
CA ARG A 549 6.21 15.30 -11.87
C ARG A 549 7.69 15.16 -12.19
N ALA A 550 8.19 13.93 -12.07
CA ALA A 550 9.48 13.58 -12.60
C ALA A 550 9.32 13.05 -14.04
N GLU A 551 10.08 13.59 -14.98
CA GLU A 551 10.07 13.19 -16.40
C GLU A 551 11.45 12.73 -16.84
N LEU A 552 11.50 11.55 -17.45
CA LEU A 552 12.65 11.06 -18.19
C LEU A 552 12.51 11.49 -19.65
N VAL A 553 13.51 12.20 -20.14
CA VAL A 553 13.58 12.79 -21.47
C VAL A 553 14.76 12.18 -22.24
N ASP A 554 14.55 11.84 -23.51
CA ASP A 554 15.64 11.34 -24.37
C ASP A 554 16.46 12.48 -25.02
N SER A 555 17.44 12.12 -25.84
CA SER A 555 18.30 13.06 -26.56
C SER A 555 17.56 13.98 -27.55
N GLU A 556 16.33 13.63 -27.94
CA GLU A 556 15.48 14.40 -28.87
C GLU A 556 14.46 15.29 -28.16
N ASP A 557 14.63 15.48 -26.84
CA ASP A 557 13.73 16.24 -25.98
C ASP A 557 12.31 15.63 -25.90
N GLN A 558 12.16 14.34 -26.18
CA GLN A 558 10.90 13.62 -26.02
C GLN A 558 10.82 12.97 -24.66
N VAL A 559 9.70 13.18 -23.96
CA VAL A 559 9.39 12.46 -22.72
C VAL A 559 9.19 10.99 -23.06
N THR A 560 9.92 10.10 -22.40
CA THR A 560 9.83 8.65 -22.57
C THR A 560 9.17 7.94 -21.39
N SER A 561 9.26 8.54 -20.20
CA SER A 561 8.61 8.07 -18.97
C SER A 561 8.32 9.26 -18.06
N SER A 562 7.22 9.20 -17.31
CA SER A 562 6.88 10.21 -16.32
C SER A 562 6.24 9.57 -15.08
N THR A 563 6.41 10.18 -13.92
CA THR A 563 5.80 9.72 -12.67
C THR A 563 5.42 10.91 -11.79
N MET A 564 4.25 10.83 -11.17
CA MET A 564 3.78 11.83 -10.21
C MET A 564 4.36 11.59 -8.82
N ILE A 565 4.76 12.67 -8.16
CA ILE A 565 5.29 12.72 -6.80
C ILE A 565 4.42 13.71 -6.02
N ARG A 566 3.68 13.20 -5.03
CA ARG A 566 2.75 13.98 -4.22
C ARG A 566 3.34 14.13 -2.82
N VAL A 567 3.80 15.33 -2.50
CA VAL A 567 4.39 15.65 -1.19
C VAL A 567 3.27 16.08 -0.25
N ARG A 568 3.18 15.43 0.91
CA ARG A 568 2.13 15.68 1.91
C ARG A 568 2.68 15.67 3.33
N SER A 569 1.96 16.31 4.22
CA SER A 569 2.19 16.33 5.67
C SER A 569 0.84 16.46 6.40
N ALA A 570 0.88 16.58 7.74
CA ALA A 570 -0.30 16.93 8.52
C ALA A 570 -0.95 18.27 8.13
N ASP A 571 -0.24 19.17 7.43
CA ASP A 571 -0.79 20.44 6.95
C ASP A 571 -1.70 20.30 5.71
N THR A 572 -1.66 19.15 5.04
CA THR A 572 -2.50 18.80 3.89
C THR A 572 -3.37 17.56 4.19
N PRO A 573 -4.35 17.66 5.12
CA PRO A 573 -5.13 16.51 5.56
C PRO A 573 -5.93 15.83 4.43
N ASP A 574 -6.04 14.51 4.49
CA ASP A 574 -6.84 13.69 3.58
C ASP A 574 -8.35 13.85 3.90
N VAL A 575 -8.99 14.78 3.18
CA VAL A 575 -10.37 15.23 3.46
C VAL A 575 -11.37 14.08 3.39
N ARG A 576 -11.23 13.15 2.43
CA ARG A 576 -12.16 12.03 2.25
C ARG A 576 -12.23 11.16 3.49
N ARG A 577 -11.06 10.71 3.97
CA ARG A 577 -11.00 9.82 5.15
C ARG A 577 -11.55 10.47 6.39
N ARG A 578 -11.37 11.80 6.53
CA ARG A 578 -11.95 12.57 7.63
C ARG A 578 -13.48 12.70 7.55
N THR A 579 -14.06 12.71 6.34
CA THR A 579 -15.51 12.85 6.15
C THR A 579 -16.27 11.51 6.18
N GLU A 580 -15.65 10.40 5.78
CA GLU A 580 -16.31 9.08 5.73
C GLU A 580 -16.35 8.36 7.08
N THR A 581 -15.47 8.75 8.01
CA THR A 581 -15.39 8.09 9.32
C THR A 581 -16.24 8.85 10.33
N SER A 582 -17.23 8.18 10.93
CA SER A 582 -17.96 8.73 12.09
C SER A 582 -16.99 8.83 13.26
N ALA A 583 -16.93 10.00 13.90
CA ALA A 583 -16.06 10.26 15.05
C ALA A 583 -16.16 9.11 16.05
N ALA A 584 -15.04 8.41 16.27
CA ALA A 584 -14.99 7.21 17.10
C ALA A 584 -15.05 7.58 18.60
N ASN A 585 -16.25 7.87 19.12
CA ASN A 585 -16.45 8.18 20.54
C ASN A 585 -16.59 6.90 21.39
N GLN A 586 -16.02 6.93 22.59
CA GLN A 586 -16.10 5.85 23.59
C GLN A 586 -17.13 6.24 24.65
N PHE A 587 -18.35 5.70 24.56
CA PHE A 587 -19.46 6.03 25.47
C PHE A 587 -19.40 5.20 26.75
N THR A 588 -19.38 5.87 27.91
CA THR A 588 -19.00 5.24 29.19
C THR A 588 -20.09 4.32 29.76
N LEU A 589 -21.32 4.44 29.27
CA LEU A 589 -22.43 3.53 29.61
C LEU A 589 -22.21 2.10 29.10
N ASP A 590 -21.37 1.90 28.07
CA ASP A 590 -20.90 0.58 27.67
C ASP A 590 -19.53 0.30 28.32
N PRO A 591 -19.40 -0.70 29.22
CA PRO A 591 -18.11 -1.02 29.82
C PRO A 591 -17.01 -1.38 28.80
N LEU A 592 -17.37 -1.81 27.59
CA LEU A 592 -16.40 -2.07 26.52
C LEU A 592 -15.79 -0.81 25.91
N CYS A 593 -16.29 0.39 26.29
CA CYS A 593 -15.69 1.68 25.93
C CYS A 593 -14.19 1.73 26.25
N VAL A 594 -13.73 1.00 27.28
CA VAL A 594 -12.32 0.91 27.66
C VAL A 594 -11.41 0.46 26.51
N ILE A 595 -11.89 -0.42 25.62
CA ILE A 595 -11.07 -1.01 24.56
C ILE A 595 -11.50 -0.65 23.13
N SER A 596 -12.69 -0.08 22.96
CA SER A 596 -13.27 0.24 21.66
C SER A 596 -14.23 1.42 21.74
N ALA A 597 -14.23 2.27 20.71
CA ALA A 597 -15.36 3.16 20.42
C ALA A 597 -16.63 2.35 20.09
N SER A 598 -17.79 2.99 20.19
CA SER A 598 -19.10 2.39 19.94
C SER A 598 -19.97 3.31 19.06
N GLN A 599 -21.15 2.83 18.68
CA GLN A 599 -22.15 3.68 18.01
C GLN A 599 -22.55 4.85 18.92
N PRO A 600 -22.95 6.01 18.35
CA PRO A 600 -23.44 7.13 19.12
C PRO A 600 -24.55 6.72 20.09
N SER A 601 -24.39 7.09 21.36
CA SER A 601 -25.41 6.93 22.40
C SER A 601 -25.54 8.21 23.22
N ASP A 602 -26.65 8.36 23.95
CA ASP A 602 -26.75 9.43 24.94
C ASP A 602 -25.83 9.14 26.13
N GLY A 603 -25.32 10.19 26.79
CA GLY A 603 -24.50 10.09 28.00
C GLY A 603 -23.02 10.47 27.80
N PRO A 604 -22.18 10.25 28.82
CA PRO A 604 -20.79 10.69 28.79
C PRO A 604 -20.00 9.95 27.74
N SER A 605 -19.11 10.68 27.07
CA SER A 605 -18.27 10.11 26.02
C SER A 605 -16.85 10.62 26.10
N ILE A 606 -15.92 9.76 25.70
CA ILE A 606 -14.50 10.02 25.69
C ILE A 606 -14.01 10.01 24.24
N SER A 607 -13.27 11.05 23.84
CA SER A 607 -12.50 11.06 22.59
C SER A 607 -11.13 11.67 22.82
N GLY A 608 -10.08 10.88 22.55
CA GLY A 608 -8.74 11.16 23.02
C GLY A 608 -8.71 11.48 24.51
N ALA A 609 -8.24 12.69 24.85
CA ALA A 609 -8.17 13.19 26.22
C ALA A 609 -9.43 13.93 26.69
N VAL A 610 -10.40 14.18 25.81
CA VAL A 610 -11.59 15.00 26.09
C VAL A 610 -12.71 14.12 26.59
N VAL A 611 -13.32 14.53 27.71
CA VAL A 611 -14.55 13.95 28.25
C VAL A 611 -15.70 14.92 27.98
N SER A 612 -16.74 14.44 27.28
CA SER A 612 -17.98 15.18 27.03
C SER A 612 -19.06 14.70 28.00
N ASP A 613 -19.87 15.63 28.49
CA ASP A 613 -20.98 15.38 29.43
C ASP A 613 -20.59 14.53 30.68
N PRO A 614 -19.49 14.88 31.38
CA PRO A 614 -19.03 14.10 32.53
C PRO A 614 -20.09 14.02 33.63
N GLN A 615 -20.21 12.87 34.28
CA GLN A 615 -21.11 12.69 35.40
C GLN A 615 -20.44 13.09 36.72
N PRO A 616 -21.24 13.51 37.73
CA PRO A 616 -20.73 13.67 39.07
C PRO A 616 -20.24 12.31 39.62
N PHE A 617 -18.97 12.24 40.02
CA PHE A 617 -18.36 11.01 40.53
C PHE A 617 -17.49 11.27 41.77
N GLU A 618 -17.46 10.29 42.68
CA GLU A 618 -16.65 10.33 43.91
C GLU A 618 -15.34 9.57 43.74
N LEU A 619 -14.21 10.23 43.99
CA LEU A 619 -12.89 9.60 43.85
C LEU A 619 -12.71 8.45 44.85
N MET A 620 -12.54 7.25 44.33
CA MET A 620 -12.22 6.05 45.12
C MET A 620 -10.72 5.78 45.09
N GLU A 621 -10.08 5.53 46.24
CA GLU A 621 -8.65 5.24 46.31
C GLU A 621 -8.36 3.88 46.95
N THR A 622 -7.45 3.11 46.32
CA THR A 622 -6.86 1.90 46.90
C THR A 622 -5.36 2.06 47.08
N LEU A 623 -4.83 1.62 48.22
CA LEU A 623 -3.39 1.64 48.47
C LEU A 623 -2.70 0.53 47.67
N LEU A 624 -1.93 0.91 46.65
CA LEU A 624 -1.11 -0.01 45.86
C LEU A 624 0.18 -0.39 46.61
N PRO A 625 0.72 -1.60 46.40
CA PRO A 625 1.99 -2.01 47.00
C PRO A 625 3.16 -1.21 46.43
N GLU A 626 4.14 -0.85 47.26
CA GLU A 626 5.36 -0.14 46.81
C GLU A 626 6.32 -1.05 46.04
N ALA A 627 6.39 -2.33 46.41
CA ALA A 627 7.27 -3.32 45.79
C ALA A 627 6.53 -4.18 44.76
N VAL A 628 7.22 -4.53 43.67
CA VAL A 628 6.70 -5.46 42.65
C VAL A 628 6.46 -6.84 43.25
N SER A 629 5.33 -7.44 42.91
CA SER A 629 4.87 -8.71 43.50
C SER A 629 5.17 -9.95 42.64
N TRP A 630 5.61 -9.74 41.39
CA TRP A 630 5.88 -10.77 40.39
C TRP A 630 7.39 -11.03 40.22
N GLN A 631 7.75 -12.26 39.82
CA GLN A 631 9.13 -12.67 39.55
C GLN A 631 9.34 -13.05 38.08
N THR A 632 10.15 -12.27 37.36
CA THR A 632 10.41 -12.49 35.93
C THR A 632 11.79 -13.11 35.70
N GLU A 633 11.92 -14.44 35.81
CA GLU A 633 13.16 -15.12 35.35
C GLU A 633 13.14 -15.31 33.82
N ARG A 634 14.21 -14.95 33.10
CA ARG A 634 14.30 -15.22 31.65
C ARG A 634 14.69 -16.68 31.39
N THR A 635 13.71 -17.54 31.18
CA THR A 635 13.93 -18.92 30.70
C THR A 635 13.89 -18.95 29.17
N HIS A 636 15.00 -19.27 28.51
CA HIS A 636 15.03 -19.49 27.06
C HIS A 636 14.30 -20.78 26.71
N ARG A 637 13.09 -20.68 26.17
CA ARG A 637 12.39 -21.83 25.56
C ARG A 637 12.97 -22.07 24.16
N VAL A 638 13.61 -23.23 23.96
CA VAL A 638 14.00 -23.69 22.62
C VAL A 638 12.73 -24.17 21.91
N LYS A 639 12.25 -23.39 20.94
CA LYS A 639 11.17 -23.85 20.05
C LYS A 639 11.76 -24.87 19.05
N LEU A 640 11.17 -26.06 18.94
CA LEU A 640 11.48 -27.00 17.87
C LEU A 640 11.13 -26.35 16.52
N LYS A 641 12.08 -26.35 15.58
CA LYS A 641 11.88 -25.82 14.23
C LYS A 641 11.53 -26.95 13.26
N VAL A 642 10.56 -26.71 12.39
CA VAL A 642 10.18 -27.56 11.27
C VAL A 642 11.18 -27.35 10.13
N GLY A 643 11.77 -28.44 9.64
CA GLY A 643 12.71 -28.42 8.51
C GLY A 643 12.04 -28.82 7.20
N ILE A 644 12.33 -28.10 6.13
CA ILE A 644 11.98 -28.48 4.75
C ILE A 644 12.94 -29.57 4.25
N GLU A 645 12.44 -30.47 3.42
CA GLU A 645 13.23 -31.52 2.75
C GLU A 645 14.34 -30.88 1.89
N ARG A 646 15.60 -31.14 2.25
CA ARG A 646 16.79 -30.58 1.59
C ARG A 646 17.16 -31.40 0.35
N ILE A 647 17.67 -30.73 -0.67
CA ILE A 647 18.21 -31.40 -1.85
C ILE A 647 19.54 -32.11 -1.50
N PRO A 648 19.88 -33.25 -2.13
CA PRO A 648 21.18 -33.90 -1.94
C PRO A 648 22.39 -32.97 -2.12
N ALA A 649 23.43 -33.17 -1.30
CA ALA A 649 24.65 -32.35 -1.26
C ALA A 649 25.48 -32.38 -2.56
N ASP A 650 25.24 -33.35 -3.45
CA ASP A 650 25.87 -33.46 -4.77
C ASP A 650 25.06 -32.76 -5.88
N SER A 651 24.02 -32.01 -5.50
CA SER A 651 23.17 -31.26 -6.43
C SER A 651 23.86 -30.04 -7.05
N CYS A 652 23.28 -29.56 -8.14
CA CYS A 652 23.69 -28.36 -8.86
C CYS A 652 23.78 -27.13 -7.92
N VAL A 653 22.92 -27.07 -6.89
CA VAL A 653 22.87 -25.97 -5.91
C VAL A 653 24.11 -25.92 -5.02
N TYR A 654 24.72 -27.07 -4.73
CA TYR A 654 25.95 -27.16 -3.93
C TYR A 654 27.21 -27.12 -4.81
N THR A 655 27.13 -27.62 -6.04
CA THR A 655 28.27 -27.82 -6.94
C THR A 655 28.43 -26.73 -8.00
N GLY A 656 27.40 -25.90 -8.23
CA GLY A 656 27.35 -24.87 -9.27
C GLY A 656 27.28 -25.41 -10.70
N SER A 657 27.03 -26.71 -10.90
CA SER A 657 27.09 -27.36 -12.22
C SER A 657 25.77 -28.06 -12.55
N HIS A 658 25.10 -27.63 -13.64
CA HIS A 658 23.81 -28.20 -14.07
C HIS A 658 23.99 -29.32 -15.10
N HIS A 659 23.42 -30.49 -14.84
CA HIS A 659 23.33 -31.59 -15.81
C HIS A 659 21.94 -31.60 -16.46
N ARG A 660 21.86 -31.08 -17.69
CA ARG A 660 20.62 -30.77 -18.40
C ARG A 660 20.23 -31.84 -19.41
N GLN A 661 18.96 -32.20 -19.40
CA GLN A 661 18.30 -32.94 -20.47
C GLN A 661 17.57 -31.92 -21.35
N VAL A 662 17.89 -31.87 -22.64
CA VAL A 662 17.29 -30.93 -23.61
C VAL A 662 16.42 -31.75 -24.56
N GLU A 663 15.15 -31.36 -24.73
CA GLU A 663 14.26 -32.05 -25.65
C GLU A 663 14.58 -31.75 -27.12
N THR A 664 14.21 -32.67 -28.01
CA THR A 664 14.41 -32.49 -29.45
C THR A 664 13.26 -31.65 -30.02
N ALA A 665 13.58 -30.64 -30.83
CA ALA A 665 12.55 -29.77 -31.42
C ALA A 665 11.67 -30.56 -32.40
N PRO A 666 10.33 -30.45 -32.32
CA PRO A 666 9.45 -30.99 -33.35
C PRO A 666 9.74 -30.27 -34.67
N THR A 667 9.86 -31.02 -35.76
CA THR A 667 10.21 -30.49 -37.09
C THR A 667 9.13 -30.80 -38.13
N ASP A 668 9.01 -29.95 -39.15
CA ASP A 668 8.19 -30.24 -40.33
C ASP A 668 8.84 -31.30 -41.24
N ARG A 669 8.19 -31.60 -42.38
CA ARG A 669 8.71 -32.56 -43.37
C ARG A 669 10.06 -32.15 -43.98
N ASP A 670 10.43 -30.86 -43.92
CA ASP A 670 11.68 -30.30 -44.43
C ASP A 670 12.71 -30.10 -43.29
N HIS A 671 12.50 -30.74 -42.13
CA HIS A 671 13.34 -30.65 -40.94
C HIS A 671 13.47 -29.25 -40.34
N ARG A 672 12.51 -28.35 -40.61
CA ARG A 672 12.48 -27.02 -39.99
C ARG A 672 11.79 -27.10 -38.63
N PRO A 673 12.34 -26.47 -37.58
CA PRO A 673 11.72 -26.49 -36.27
C PRO A 673 10.33 -25.83 -36.32
N LEU A 674 9.32 -26.54 -35.82
CA LEU A 674 7.95 -26.06 -35.70
C LEU A 674 7.77 -25.11 -34.51
N THR A 675 8.63 -25.24 -33.50
CA THR A 675 8.65 -24.36 -32.32
C THR A 675 9.90 -23.47 -32.37
N PRO A 676 9.82 -22.19 -31.96
CA PRO A 676 10.98 -21.30 -31.90
C PRO A 676 11.96 -21.66 -30.77
N TYR A 677 11.52 -22.46 -29.79
CA TYR A 677 12.31 -22.88 -28.63
C TYR A 677 12.05 -24.35 -28.26
N VAL A 678 13.03 -24.97 -27.58
CA VAL A 678 12.91 -26.25 -26.86
C VAL A 678 13.24 -26.05 -25.40
N GLU A 679 12.55 -26.77 -24.52
CA GLU A 679 12.81 -26.74 -23.10
C GLU A 679 13.87 -27.77 -22.70
N SER A 680 14.52 -27.50 -21.57
CA SER A 680 15.45 -28.40 -20.92
C SER A 680 15.20 -28.42 -19.43
N GLU A 681 15.55 -29.51 -18.76
CA GLU A 681 15.43 -29.66 -17.32
C GLU A 681 16.74 -30.17 -16.72
N CYS A 682 17.15 -29.61 -15.57
CA CYS A 682 18.28 -30.16 -14.82
C CYS A 682 17.86 -31.42 -14.05
N SER A 683 18.54 -32.54 -14.30
CA SER A 683 18.25 -33.83 -13.66
C SER A 683 18.33 -33.88 -12.13
N LYS A 684 19.01 -32.93 -11.47
CA LYS A 684 19.16 -32.89 -10.01
C LYS A 684 18.30 -31.82 -9.32
N CYS A 685 18.26 -30.62 -9.88
CA CYS A 685 17.57 -29.47 -9.27
C CYS A 685 16.30 -29.06 -10.02
N HIS A 686 15.92 -29.77 -11.08
CA HIS A 686 14.68 -29.59 -11.84
C HIS A 686 14.47 -28.18 -12.43
N VAL A 687 15.52 -27.35 -12.47
CA VAL A 687 15.48 -26.02 -13.07
C VAL A 687 15.29 -26.16 -14.58
N LYS A 688 14.21 -25.58 -15.10
CA LYS A 688 13.91 -25.54 -16.54
C LYS A 688 14.63 -24.38 -17.25
N ARG A 689 14.95 -24.53 -18.54
CA ARG A 689 15.48 -23.45 -19.42
C ARG A 689 15.05 -23.66 -20.85
N ARG A 690 14.74 -22.57 -21.56
CA ARG A 690 14.43 -22.55 -22.99
C ARG A 690 15.69 -22.33 -23.82
N TYR A 691 15.82 -23.07 -24.91
CA TYR A 691 16.87 -22.96 -25.92
C TYR A 691 16.25 -22.62 -27.27
N PRO A 692 16.78 -21.67 -28.04
CA PRO A 692 16.29 -21.39 -29.39
C PRO A 692 16.55 -22.58 -30.31
N THR A 693 15.57 -22.91 -31.15
CA THR A 693 15.66 -24.00 -32.14
C THR A 693 16.28 -23.56 -33.46
N THR A 694 16.34 -22.25 -33.69
CA THR A 694 17.01 -21.67 -34.85
C THR A 694 18.48 -21.39 -34.52
N PRO A 695 19.43 -21.84 -35.36
CA PRO A 695 20.83 -21.47 -35.19
C PRO A 695 20.94 -19.96 -35.36
N ARG A 696 21.17 -19.23 -34.26
CA ARG A 696 21.57 -17.83 -34.33
C ARG A 696 22.84 -17.79 -35.17
N SER A 697 22.78 -17.17 -36.35
CA SER A 697 23.96 -16.65 -37.04
C SER A 697 24.84 -16.04 -35.96
N ARG A 698 26.04 -16.61 -35.77
CA ARG A 698 27.03 -16.12 -34.82
C ARG A 698 27.37 -14.72 -35.30
N ARG A 699 26.58 -13.73 -34.90
CA ARG A 699 26.92 -12.33 -35.04
C ARG A 699 28.12 -12.22 -34.12
N THR A 700 29.30 -12.29 -34.72
CA THR A 700 30.55 -11.88 -34.09
C THR A 700 30.30 -10.47 -33.62
N GLN A 701 29.87 -10.32 -32.37
CA GLN A 701 30.11 -9.09 -31.64
C GLN A 701 31.63 -8.95 -31.72
N ARG A 702 32.09 -8.07 -32.62
CA ARG A 702 33.43 -7.50 -32.47
C ARG A 702 33.49 -7.06 -31.01
N PRO A 703 34.57 -7.35 -30.26
CA PRO A 703 34.76 -6.71 -28.98
C PRO A 703 34.75 -5.21 -29.26
N GLY A 704 33.60 -4.57 -29.02
CA GLY A 704 33.54 -3.13 -28.94
C GLY A 704 34.49 -2.76 -27.82
N ALA A 705 35.26 -1.68 -28.01
CA ALA A 705 36.10 -1.14 -26.96
C ALA A 705 35.30 -1.16 -25.66
N GLN A 706 35.80 -1.83 -24.63
CA GLN A 706 35.24 -1.69 -23.29
C GLN A 706 35.22 -0.18 -23.04
N PRO A 707 34.06 0.47 -22.91
CA PRO A 707 34.05 1.86 -22.48
C PRO A 707 34.87 1.90 -21.20
N SER A 708 35.80 2.86 -21.11
CA SER A 708 36.59 3.07 -19.90
C SER A 708 35.64 3.00 -18.70
N LEU A 709 35.90 2.04 -17.82
CA LEU A 709 35.15 1.78 -16.60
C LEU A 709 35.40 2.93 -15.61
N GLU A 710 34.96 4.14 -15.96
CA GLU A 710 34.80 5.19 -14.97
C GLU A 710 33.66 4.78 -14.06
N ARG A 711 33.97 4.72 -12.76
CA ARG A 711 33.03 4.40 -11.71
C ARG A 711 31.92 5.45 -11.76
N LEU A 712 30.67 5.03 -11.87
CA LEU A 712 29.54 5.94 -11.76
C LEU A 712 29.57 6.60 -10.37
N GLU A 713 29.89 7.89 -10.34
CA GLU A 713 29.83 8.72 -9.13
C GLU A 713 28.37 9.01 -8.79
N ALA A 714 27.67 8.03 -8.23
CA ALA A 714 26.43 8.27 -7.52
C ALA A 714 26.77 8.57 -6.04
N PRO A 715 26.09 9.52 -5.38
CA PRO A 715 26.22 9.73 -3.94
C PRO A 715 26.05 8.38 -3.22
N PRO A 716 26.78 8.07 -2.14
CA PRO A 716 26.54 6.83 -1.41
C PRO A 716 25.06 6.74 -0.96
N VAL A 717 24.52 5.52 -0.84
CA VAL A 717 23.17 5.33 -0.30
C VAL A 717 23.10 5.94 1.09
N PHE A 718 22.39 7.06 1.24
CA PHE A 718 22.21 7.71 2.52
C PHE A 718 21.15 6.94 3.31
N GLN A 719 21.55 6.33 4.43
CA GLN A 719 20.59 5.81 5.39
C GLN A 719 20.16 7.00 6.25
N SER A 720 18.88 7.40 6.21
CA SER A 720 18.37 8.41 7.14
C SER A 720 18.69 7.97 8.57
N THR A 721 19.54 8.76 9.21
CA THR A 721 19.92 8.70 10.62
C THR A 721 18.89 9.43 11.48
N ASP A 722 17.64 9.61 11.02
CA ASP A 722 16.63 10.29 11.82
C ASP A 722 16.44 9.55 13.13
N ASP A 723 16.91 10.17 14.20
CA ASP A 723 16.73 9.75 15.58
C ASP A 723 15.25 9.78 15.99
N ASN A 724 14.35 10.37 15.17
CA ASN A 724 12.94 10.55 15.51
C ASN A 724 11.91 10.19 14.43
N ARG A 725 12.02 8.99 13.86
CA ARG A 725 11.03 8.44 12.90
C ARG A 725 9.60 8.40 13.45
N TRP A 726 9.43 8.38 14.77
CA TRP A 726 8.11 8.33 15.42
C TRP A 726 7.32 9.64 15.26
N ASN A 727 8.00 10.80 15.26
CA ASN A 727 7.34 12.07 14.95
C ASN A 727 6.80 12.11 13.53
N THR A 728 7.58 11.65 12.55
CA THR A 728 7.16 11.53 11.15
C THR A 728 5.97 10.57 11.01
N VAL A 729 5.98 9.46 11.76
CA VAL A 729 4.85 8.52 11.80
C VAL A 729 3.59 9.18 12.35
N LEU A 730 3.69 9.95 13.44
CA LEU A 730 2.55 10.68 14.00
C LEU A 730 2.01 11.74 13.02
N ASP A 731 2.88 12.45 12.32
CA ASP A 731 2.48 13.43 11.31
C ASP A 731 1.78 12.76 10.11
N ALA A 732 2.24 11.58 9.68
CA ALA A 732 1.56 10.76 8.68
C ALA A 732 0.18 10.25 9.13
N VAL A 733 0.02 9.87 10.41
CA VAL A 733 -1.29 9.52 11.00
C VAL A 733 -2.23 10.73 10.92
N ARG A 734 -1.72 11.93 11.22
CA ARG A 734 -2.49 13.19 11.14
C ARG A 734 -2.91 13.58 9.74
N HIS A 735 -2.01 13.42 8.77
CA HIS A 735 -2.34 13.54 7.36
C HIS A 735 -3.52 12.62 6.99
N CYS A 736 -3.45 11.35 7.40
CA CYS A 736 -4.49 10.38 7.06
C CYS A 736 -5.84 10.66 7.72
N GLY A 737 -5.88 11.26 8.92
CA GLY A 737 -7.13 11.56 9.62
C GLY A 737 -7.73 10.36 10.33
N ALA A 738 -8.02 9.32 9.57
CA ALA A 738 -8.59 8.05 10.02
C ALA A 738 -8.15 6.93 9.07
N GLY A 739 -8.43 5.68 9.43
CA GLY A 739 -8.22 4.58 8.50
C GLY A 739 -8.47 3.18 9.06
N SER A 740 -8.25 2.19 8.19
CA SER A 740 -8.26 0.79 8.58
C SER A 740 -6.96 0.38 9.27
N MET A 741 -6.97 -0.80 9.88
CA MET A 741 -5.77 -1.39 10.45
C MET A 741 -4.64 -1.59 9.42
N GLY A 742 -5.00 -1.90 8.16
CA GLY A 742 -4.04 -2.02 7.07
C GLY A 742 -3.32 -0.70 6.76
N ALA A 743 -4.02 0.44 6.86
CA ALA A 743 -3.41 1.75 6.71
C ALA A 743 -2.41 2.03 7.84
N LEU A 744 -2.78 1.77 9.10
CA LEU A 744 -1.88 1.94 10.26
C LEU A 744 -0.67 1.02 10.17
N SER A 745 -0.86 -0.23 9.70
CA SER A 745 0.25 -1.17 9.45
C SER A 745 1.25 -0.63 8.43
N ARG A 746 0.78 0.01 7.35
CA ARG A 746 1.66 0.63 6.34
C ARG A 746 2.45 1.81 6.94
N ILE A 747 1.80 2.66 7.74
CA ILE A 747 2.48 3.75 8.46
C ILE A 747 3.54 3.19 9.42
N ALA A 748 3.18 2.22 10.25
CA ALA A 748 4.08 1.61 11.22
C ALA A 748 5.33 1.01 10.57
N SER A 749 5.18 0.45 9.36
CA SER A 749 6.27 -0.19 8.62
C SER A 749 7.45 0.74 8.30
N PHE A 750 7.22 2.06 8.28
CA PHE A 750 8.26 3.07 8.12
C PHE A 750 9.19 3.14 9.33
N ALA A 751 8.64 3.07 10.55
CA ALA A 751 9.44 2.99 11.76
C ALA A 751 10.18 1.64 11.84
N ASP A 752 9.44 0.53 11.78
CA ASP A 752 9.96 -0.84 11.69
C ASP A 752 8.84 -1.80 11.19
N ALA A 753 9.18 -2.93 10.55
CA ALA A 753 8.18 -3.86 9.98
C ALA A 753 7.82 -5.05 10.88
N GLY A 754 8.23 -5.05 12.14
CA GLY A 754 7.76 -6.03 13.11
C GLY A 754 6.27 -5.86 13.39
N ALA A 755 5.52 -6.96 13.48
CA ALA A 755 4.13 -6.93 13.96
C ALA A 755 4.01 -6.33 15.37
N LEU A 756 5.07 -6.43 16.19
CA LEU A 756 5.14 -5.81 17.51
C LEU A 756 5.27 -4.29 17.45
N THR A 757 5.85 -3.73 16.38
CA THR A 757 5.95 -2.27 16.18
C THR A 757 4.57 -1.66 15.96
N LEU A 758 3.70 -2.38 15.25
CA LEU A 758 2.33 -1.96 15.01
C LEU A 758 1.48 -1.98 16.29
N ASP A 759 1.55 -3.06 17.09
CA ASP A 759 0.93 -3.11 18.42
C ASP A 759 1.45 -1.98 19.32
N HIS A 760 2.77 -1.76 19.34
CA HIS A 760 3.40 -0.70 20.12
C HIS A 760 2.98 0.70 19.66
N LEU A 761 2.97 0.98 18.35
CA LEU A 761 2.52 2.24 17.78
C LEU A 761 1.07 2.53 18.16
N GLN A 762 0.18 1.58 17.85
CA GLN A 762 -1.25 1.72 18.11
C GLN A 762 -1.49 2.01 19.59
N ARG A 763 -0.86 1.27 20.49
CA ARG A 763 -1.04 1.44 21.93
C ARG A 763 -0.46 2.75 22.45
N THR A 764 0.74 3.13 22.01
CA THR A 764 1.36 4.41 22.38
C THR A 764 0.49 5.60 21.94
N LEU A 765 -0.01 5.59 20.70
CA LEU A 765 -0.88 6.67 20.20
C LEU A 765 -2.23 6.73 20.92
N THR A 766 -2.84 5.58 21.23
CA THR A 766 -4.07 5.52 22.02
C THR A 766 -3.82 6.03 23.45
N ALA A 767 -2.73 5.63 24.09
CA ALA A 767 -2.42 6.03 25.46
C ALA A 767 -2.09 7.53 25.59
N LEU A 768 -1.40 8.11 24.60
CA LEU A 768 -1.16 9.56 24.53
C LEU A 768 -2.41 10.37 24.14
N GLY A 769 -3.52 9.71 23.76
CA GLY A 769 -4.75 10.39 23.34
C GLY A 769 -4.65 11.05 21.97
N HIS A 770 -3.79 10.54 21.07
CA HIS A 770 -3.72 11.01 19.68
C HIS A 770 -4.76 10.35 18.77
N ILE A 771 -5.11 9.08 19.03
CA ILE A 771 -6.09 8.32 18.26
C ILE A 771 -7.07 7.58 19.17
N ASP A 772 -8.27 7.35 18.64
CA ASP A 772 -9.27 6.42 19.13
C ASP A 772 -9.37 5.20 18.20
N VAL A 773 -9.85 4.07 18.73
CA VAL A 773 -9.89 2.79 18.00
C VAL A 773 -11.27 2.16 18.08
N LEU A 774 -11.74 1.62 16.96
CA LEU A 774 -12.96 0.84 16.85
C LEU A 774 -12.62 -0.62 16.61
N ARG A 775 -13.15 -1.50 17.46
CA ARG A 775 -13.01 -2.95 17.36
C ARG A 775 -14.32 -3.60 16.95
N ASP A 776 -14.22 -4.76 16.32
CA ASP A 776 -15.38 -5.59 16.05
C ASP A 776 -15.96 -6.12 17.37
N CYS A 777 -17.29 -6.01 17.53
CA CYS A 777 -17.96 -6.31 18.80
C CYS A 777 -17.95 -7.80 19.17
N ASN A 778 -17.70 -8.70 18.20
CA ASN A 778 -17.68 -10.14 18.45
C ASN A 778 -16.25 -10.65 18.61
N THR A 779 -15.33 -10.22 17.74
CA THR A 779 -13.96 -10.73 17.68
C THR A 779 -12.97 -9.90 18.50
N LEU A 780 -13.31 -8.64 18.81
CA LEU A 780 -12.42 -7.63 19.40
C LEU A 780 -11.20 -7.27 18.53
N GLU A 781 -11.19 -7.68 17.27
CA GLU A 781 -10.17 -7.29 16.31
C GLU A 781 -10.30 -5.79 15.96
N LEU A 782 -9.16 -5.14 15.75
CA LEU A 782 -9.12 -3.73 15.41
C LEU A 782 -9.63 -3.52 13.99
N LYS A 783 -10.74 -2.80 13.84
CA LYS A 783 -11.43 -2.55 12.57
C LYS A 783 -10.94 -1.26 11.92
N SER A 784 -10.96 -0.17 12.68
CA SER A 784 -10.54 1.15 12.24
C SER A 784 -10.01 1.98 13.41
N TRP A 785 -9.37 3.09 13.07
CA TRP A 785 -8.89 4.10 14.01
C TRP A 785 -9.24 5.49 13.47
N ASP A 786 -9.33 6.45 14.38
CA ASP A 786 -9.66 7.84 14.08
C ASP A 786 -8.78 8.78 14.92
N LEU A 787 -8.50 9.97 14.40
CA LEU A 787 -7.78 11.00 15.17
C LEU A 787 -8.68 11.56 16.26
N ALA A 788 -8.11 11.71 17.44
CA ALA A 788 -8.76 12.42 18.52
C ALA A 788 -8.79 13.94 18.27
N PRO A 789 -9.77 14.66 18.84
CA PRO A 789 -9.80 16.12 18.81
C PRO A 789 -8.55 16.70 19.47
N THR A 790 -8.15 17.88 19.00
CA THR A 790 -7.02 18.62 19.57
C THR A 790 -7.33 19.01 21.01
N ALA A 791 -6.44 18.63 21.92
CA ALA A 791 -6.61 18.94 23.34
C ALA A 791 -5.32 19.45 23.99
N LEU A 792 -5.47 20.36 24.94
CA LEU A 792 -4.42 20.78 25.87
C LEU A 792 -4.74 20.22 27.26
N VAL A 793 -3.94 19.26 27.71
CA VAL A 793 -4.14 18.56 28.98
C VAL A 793 -3.18 19.12 30.02
N LYS A 794 -3.71 19.54 31.18
CA LYS A 794 -2.89 20.04 32.28
C LYS A 794 -2.10 18.90 32.93
N THR A 795 -0.78 19.05 32.98
CA THR A 795 0.15 18.10 33.60
C THR A 795 1.08 18.82 34.57
N ARG A 796 1.91 18.06 35.29
CA ARG A 796 2.98 18.62 36.14
C ARG A 796 4.03 19.42 35.34
N ARG A 797 4.18 19.15 34.04
CA ARG A 797 5.19 19.77 33.16
C ARG A 797 4.65 20.96 32.36
N GLY A 798 3.37 21.31 32.55
CA GLY A 798 2.66 22.29 31.74
C GLY A 798 1.49 21.65 30.99
N TRP A 799 1.11 22.24 29.87
CA TRP A 799 -0.01 21.81 29.05
C TRP A 799 0.45 20.91 27.91
N PHE A 800 0.12 19.62 28.00
CA PHE A 800 0.43 18.61 27.00
C PHE A 800 -0.52 18.72 25.80
N LEU A 801 0.02 18.72 24.58
CA LEU A 801 -0.75 18.85 23.34
C LEU A 801 -1.05 17.47 22.69
N ALA A 802 -2.32 17.05 22.77
CA ALA A 802 -2.83 15.78 22.24
C ALA A 802 -3.73 15.95 21.00
N GLY A 803 -4.07 14.83 20.34
CA GLY A 803 -4.98 14.81 19.18
C GLY A 803 -4.44 15.33 17.84
N ASP A 804 -5.35 15.87 17.02
CA ASP A 804 -5.12 16.37 15.65
C ASP A 804 -4.52 17.79 15.61
N TRP A 805 -3.20 17.89 15.45
CA TRP A 805 -2.52 19.19 15.29
C TRP A 805 -1.32 19.07 14.35
N SER A 806 -1.07 20.09 13.54
CA SER A 806 0.06 20.11 12.59
C SER A 806 1.20 21.02 13.06
N GLN A 807 2.44 20.66 12.69
CA GLN A 807 3.62 21.46 13.03
C GLN A 807 3.69 22.78 12.25
N GLY A 808 3.25 22.82 10.98
CA GLY A 808 3.35 24.01 10.14
C GLY A 808 2.29 25.05 10.45
N ARG A 809 0.99 24.72 10.35
CA ARG A 809 -0.08 25.73 10.51
C ARG A 809 -0.49 25.94 11.96
N ARG A 810 -0.85 24.88 12.70
CA ARG A 810 -1.43 25.03 14.05
C ARG A 810 -0.39 25.38 15.12
N LEU A 811 0.76 24.69 15.15
CA LEU A 811 1.83 25.07 16.09
C LEU A 811 2.38 26.47 15.83
N THR A 812 2.52 26.90 14.57
CA THR A 812 3.01 28.24 14.27
C THR A 812 2.02 29.32 14.70
N THR A 813 0.71 29.12 14.51
CA THR A 813 -0.32 30.02 15.06
C THR A 813 -0.25 30.08 16.59
N LEU A 814 -0.15 28.93 17.27
CA LEU A 814 -0.02 28.87 18.73
C LEU A 814 1.29 29.53 19.23
N ARG A 815 2.38 29.47 18.45
CA ARG A 815 3.67 30.09 18.76
C ARG A 815 3.68 31.60 18.53
N ALA A 816 3.05 32.08 17.46
CA ALA A 816 3.08 33.49 17.07
C ALA A 816 2.45 34.41 18.13
N ASN A 817 1.53 33.88 18.93
CA ASN A 817 0.76 34.63 19.93
C ASN A 817 1.24 34.39 21.37
N ALA A 818 2.36 33.68 21.59
CA ALA A 818 2.78 33.27 22.92
C ALA A 818 4.19 33.77 23.29
N ARG A 819 4.31 34.55 24.38
CA ARG A 819 5.57 34.70 25.16
C ARG A 819 5.85 33.47 26.05
N ILE A 820 5.27 32.33 25.71
CA ILE A 820 5.21 31.12 26.54
C ILE A 820 6.28 30.14 26.04
N SER A 821 6.99 29.49 26.96
CA SER A 821 7.99 28.49 26.58
C SER A 821 7.31 27.22 26.05
N PHE A 822 7.89 26.63 25.00
CA PHE A 822 7.40 25.42 24.35
C PHE A 822 8.52 24.39 24.30
N THR A 823 8.27 23.18 24.80
CA THR A 823 9.29 22.13 24.93
C THR A 823 8.82 20.81 24.35
N ALA A 824 9.71 20.13 23.64
CA ALA A 824 9.53 18.75 23.19
C ALA A 824 10.28 17.82 24.15
N LEU A 825 9.61 16.78 24.62
CA LEU A 825 10.23 15.69 25.35
C LEU A 825 10.40 14.49 24.41
N GLY A 826 11.65 14.19 24.08
CA GLY A 826 12.01 13.06 23.25
C GLY A 826 11.79 11.72 23.93
N HIS A 827 11.26 10.75 23.18
CA HIS A 827 11.19 9.36 23.59
C HIS A 827 11.91 8.49 22.55
N GLY A 828 12.76 7.55 22.98
CA GLY A 828 13.48 6.70 22.03
C GLY A 828 12.58 5.76 21.20
N GLU A 829 11.38 5.46 21.71
CA GLU A 829 10.47 4.47 21.12
C GLU A 829 9.02 5.00 21.02
N ALA A 830 8.80 6.32 21.05
CA ALA A 830 7.48 6.93 20.93
C ALA A 830 7.60 8.33 20.30
N PRO A 831 6.51 8.90 19.73
CA PRO A 831 6.52 10.28 19.28
C PRO A 831 6.75 11.25 20.44
N ASP A 832 7.41 12.37 20.17
CA ASP A 832 7.70 13.39 21.16
C ASP A 832 6.42 13.95 21.78
N SER A 833 6.50 14.18 23.08
CA SER A 833 5.44 14.87 23.81
C SER A 833 5.74 16.36 23.85
N TRP A 834 4.77 17.16 23.46
CA TRP A 834 4.91 18.61 23.35
C TRP A 834 4.16 19.32 24.48
N PHE A 835 4.84 20.25 25.14
CA PHE A 835 4.33 20.95 26.32
C PHE A 835 4.46 22.47 26.18
N PHE A 836 3.39 23.18 26.51
CA PHE A 836 3.41 24.62 26.76
C PHE A 836 3.55 24.89 28.26
N SER A 837 4.40 25.84 28.67
CA SER A 837 4.53 26.16 30.10
C SER A 837 3.28 26.79 30.70
N GLU A 838 2.47 27.47 29.88
CA GLU A 838 1.22 28.15 30.26
C GLU A 838 0.15 27.90 29.18
N LEU A 839 -1.12 28.17 29.49
CA LEU A 839 -2.21 28.00 28.53
C LEU A 839 -2.13 29.12 27.46
N PRO A 840 -2.12 28.80 26.16
CA PRO A 840 -2.12 29.81 25.09
C PRO A 840 -3.38 30.69 25.12
N GLU A 841 -3.24 31.99 24.84
CA GLU A 841 -4.36 32.95 24.83
C GLU A 841 -5.42 32.64 23.74
N ASP A 842 -4.99 32.18 22.56
CA ASP A 842 -5.86 31.81 21.43
C ASP A 842 -6.12 30.29 21.36
N ALA A 843 -6.87 29.76 22.33
CA ALA A 843 -7.25 28.35 22.39
C ALA A 843 -8.72 28.07 21.95
N SER A 844 -9.36 28.98 21.20
CA SER A 844 -10.81 28.90 20.90
C SER A 844 -11.27 27.62 20.22
N ASP A 845 -10.39 26.98 19.44
CA ASP A 845 -10.66 25.77 18.65
C ASP A 845 -9.99 24.53 19.25
N ILE A 846 -9.50 24.60 20.50
CA ILE A 846 -8.78 23.54 21.21
C ILE A 846 -9.51 23.21 22.51
N SER A 847 -9.76 21.91 22.75
CA SER A 847 -10.34 21.48 24.01
C SER A 847 -9.33 21.60 25.15
N VAL A 848 -9.68 22.33 26.20
CA VAL A 848 -8.81 22.49 27.38
C VAL A 848 -9.26 21.51 28.47
N VAL A 849 -8.34 20.67 28.93
CA VAL A 849 -8.58 19.65 29.97
C VAL A 849 -7.77 20.01 31.21
N ASP A 850 -8.42 20.70 32.15
CA ASP A 850 -7.82 21.18 33.40
C ASP A 850 -7.47 20.07 34.40
N SER A 851 -8.22 18.98 34.37
CA SER A 851 -8.13 17.87 35.31
C SER A 851 -8.00 16.56 34.54
N PRO A 852 -6.79 15.98 34.43
CA PRO A 852 -6.62 14.67 33.78
C PRO A 852 -7.31 13.53 34.55
N LEU A 853 -7.73 13.77 35.79
CA LEU A 853 -8.54 12.85 36.58
C LEU A 853 -9.95 12.63 36.00
N ASP A 854 -10.47 13.57 35.21
CA ASP A 854 -11.84 13.51 34.71
C ASP A 854 -12.05 12.27 33.82
N LEU A 855 -11.05 11.93 33.01
CA LEU A 855 -11.08 10.70 32.23
C LEU A 855 -11.12 9.46 33.12
N ALA A 856 -10.29 9.40 34.17
CA ALA A 856 -10.20 8.25 35.06
C ALA A 856 -11.52 7.98 35.82
N ARG A 857 -12.25 9.05 36.16
CA ARG A 857 -13.52 8.99 36.92
C ARG A 857 -14.66 8.35 36.15
N GLU A 858 -14.64 8.47 34.83
CA GLU A 858 -15.68 7.93 33.96
C GLU A 858 -15.45 6.46 33.58
N LEU A 859 -14.34 5.86 34.03
CA LEU A 859 -14.00 4.49 33.65
C LEU A 859 -14.73 3.47 34.54
N PRO A 860 -15.25 2.38 33.95
CA PRO A 860 -15.94 1.32 34.69
C PRO A 860 -14.96 0.49 35.53
N LEU A 861 -15.50 -0.29 36.47
CA LEU A 861 -14.72 -1.33 37.16
C LEU A 861 -14.26 -2.40 36.17
N LEU A 862 -13.09 -2.97 36.38
CA LEU A 862 -12.60 -4.06 35.51
C LEU A 862 -13.60 -5.22 35.51
N SER A 863 -14.19 -5.55 36.66
CA SER A 863 -15.21 -6.60 36.78
C SER A 863 -16.44 -6.38 35.89
N GLU A 864 -16.88 -5.14 35.70
CA GLU A 864 -17.96 -4.76 34.77
C GLU A 864 -17.53 -4.97 33.32
N VAL A 865 -16.29 -4.58 32.97
CA VAL A 865 -15.72 -4.85 31.63
C VAL A 865 -15.71 -6.35 31.35
N LEU A 866 -15.28 -7.18 32.32
CA LEU A 866 -15.26 -8.63 32.16
C LEU A 866 -16.68 -9.19 31.94
N ALA A 867 -17.68 -8.64 32.63
CA ALA A 867 -19.07 -9.04 32.49
C ALA A 867 -19.65 -8.71 31.09
N SER A 868 -19.14 -7.68 30.42
CA SER A 868 -19.62 -7.26 29.09
C SER A 868 -18.89 -7.87 27.88
N LEU A 869 -17.76 -8.56 28.08
CA LEU A 869 -17.04 -9.21 26.98
C LEU A 869 -17.89 -10.19 26.13
N PRO A 870 -17.64 -10.34 24.82
CA PRO A 870 -18.39 -11.29 24.00
C PRO A 870 -18.08 -12.75 24.40
N ARG A 871 -19.13 -13.55 24.69
CA ARG A 871 -19.01 -14.97 25.06
C ARG A 871 -19.10 -15.86 23.83
N VAL A 872 -18.30 -16.94 23.84
CA VAL A 872 -18.36 -18.03 22.87
C VAL A 872 -18.37 -19.39 23.59
N PRO A 873 -18.87 -20.47 22.95
CA PRO A 873 -18.77 -21.82 23.50
C PRO A 873 -17.32 -22.23 23.76
N ALA A 874 -17.10 -23.01 24.81
CA ALA A 874 -15.79 -23.55 25.13
C ALA A 874 -15.21 -24.42 24.01
N MET A 875 -13.91 -24.26 23.74
CA MET A 875 -13.20 -25.16 22.84
C MET A 875 -12.77 -26.43 23.59
N ARG A 876 -13.23 -27.59 23.13
CA ARG A 876 -12.91 -28.89 23.75
C ARG A 876 -11.55 -29.46 23.35
N ARG A 877 -10.99 -29.00 22.22
CA ARG A 877 -9.64 -29.36 21.74
C ARG A 877 -9.02 -28.15 21.08
N ALA A 878 -7.84 -27.76 21.57
CA ALA A 878 -7.09 -26.61 21.08
C ALA A 878 -5.60 -26.96 21.10
N THR A 879 -4.93 -26.82 19.95
CA THR A 879 -3.47 -26.90 19.87
C THR A 879 -2.86 -25.52 20.10
N GLY A 880 -1.67 -25.46 20.72
CA GLY A 880 -0.99 -24.18 20.96
C GLY A 880 -1.62 -23.33 22.07
N LEU A 881 -2.32 -23.96 23.01
CA LEU A 881 -2.97 -23.32 24.14
C LEU A 881 -1.96 -22.95 25.24
N SER A 882 -2.11 -21.75 25.79
CA SER A 882 -1.38 -21.30 26.98
C SER A 882 -2.31 -20.68 28.02
N HIS A 883 -1.96 -20.77 29.29
CA HIS A 883 -2.65 -20.15 30.43
C HIS A 883 -1.72 -19.14 31.11
N PHE A 884 -2.26 -18.01 31.56
CA PHE A 884 -1.48 -16.93 32.16
C PHE A 884 -1.32 -17.12 33.69
N ASP A 885 -0.09 -17.06 34.19
CA ASP A 885 0.21 -17.07 35.64
C ASP A 885 0.59 -15.66 36.14
N PRO A 886 -0.26 -14.98 36.93
CA PRO A 886 0.02 -13.65 37.47
C PRO A 886 1.28 -13.57 38.35
N ARG A 887 1.70 -14.67 38.99
CA ARG A 887 2.85 -14.66 39.92
C ARG A 887 4.19 -14.52 39.18
N SER A 888 4.28 -15.15 38.01
CA SER A 888 5.48 -15.09 37.15
C SER A 888 5.32 -14.11 35.99
N ALA A 889 4.11 -13.56 35.80
CA ALA A 889 3.71 -12.72 34.67
C ALA A 889 3.99 -13.37 33.29
N LYS A 890 3.78 -14.69 33.17
CA LYS A 890 4.08 -15.48 31.97
C LYS A 890 2.87 -16.27 31.47
N TRP A 891 2.89 -16.55 30.17
CA TRP A 891 2.06 -17.57 29.53
C TRP A 891 2.76 -18.93 29.62
N ASN A 892 2.13 -19.90 30.27
CA ASN A 892 2.59 -21.28 30.39
C ASN A 892 1.73 -22.18 29.50
N ASP A 893 2.29 -23.27 28.95
CA ASP A 893 1.47 -24.20 28.15
C ASP A 893 0.37 -24.81 29.01
N ALA A 894 -0.80 -25.00 28.40
CA ALA A 894 -1.95 -25.60 29.07
C ALA A 894 -2.51 -26.74 28.22
N GLU A 895 -2.87 -27.84 28.88
CA GLU A 895 -3.46 -29.03 28.22
C GLU A 895 -4.97 -28.87 27.96
N GLY A 896 -5.61 -27.89 28.60
CA GLY A 896 -7.02 -27.60 28.43
C GLY A 896 -7.45 -26.29 29.11
N MET A 897 -8.71 -25.92 28.91
CA MET A 897 -9.30 -24.67 29.42
C MET A 897 -10.17 -24.88 30.67
N GLY A 898 -9.87 -25.90 31.49
CA GLY A 898 -10.72 -26.34 32.61
C GLY A 898 -10.63 -25.50 33.89
N ALA A 899 -9.85 -24.42 33.90
CA ALA A 899 -9.63 -23.58 35.08
C ALA A 899 -9.98 -22.11 34.83
N LEU A 900 -10.16 -21.35 35.90
CA LEU A 900 -10.40 -19.91 35.83
C LEU A 900 -9.13 -19.13 35.42
N GLY A 901 -9.31 -18.05 34.66
CA GLY A 901 -8.24 -17.15 34.23
C GLY A 901 -8.11 -16.98 32.72
N GLY A 902 -7.03 -16.34 32.31
CA GLY A 902 -6.74 -15.98 30.93
C GLY A 902 -6.05 -17.09 30.15
N TYR A 903 -6.51 -17.32 28.94
CA TYR A 903 -6.00 -18.29 27.98
C TYR A 903 -5.59 -17.63 26.68
N ARG A 904 -4.59 -18.20 26.02
CA ARG A 904 -4.13 -17.77 24.71
C ARG A 904 -4.12 -18.95 23.77
N LEU A 905 -4.82 -18.81 22.65
CA LEU A 905 -4.83 -19.76 21.56
C LEU A 905 -3.96 -19.25 20.41
N ARG A 906 -3.18 -20.12 19.79
CA ARG A 906 -2.40 -19.81 18.59
C ARG A 906 -2.85 -20.70 17.43
N GLY A 907 -3.47 -20.09 16.43
CA GLY A 907 -3.87 -20.70 15.15
C GLY A 907 -3.57 -19.73 13.99
N PHE A 908 -4.55 -19.49 13.10
CA PHE A 908 -4.48 -18.46 12.05
C PHE A 908 -4.18 -17.07 12.64
N SER A 909 -4.79 -16.77 13.78
CA SER A 909 -4.58 -15.60 14.63
C SER A 909 -4.07 -16.01 16.02
N THR A 910 -3.61 -15.03 16.79
CA THR A 910 -3.43 -15.22 18.24
C THR A 910 -4.65 -14.63 18.93
N ASP A 911 -5.49 -15.51 19.49
CA ASP A 911 -6.70 -15.11 20.20
C ASP A 911 -6.48 -15.24 21.71
N ASP A 912 -6.90 -14.22 22.46
CA ASP A 912 -6.89 -14.23 23.92
C ASP A 912 -8.33 -14.43 24.44
N PHE A 913 -8.47 -15.29 25.43
CA PHE A 913 -9.75 -15.65 26.05
C PHE A 913 -9.64 -15.54 27.57
N LEU A 914 -10.80 -15.42 28.22
CA LEU A 914 -10.93 -15.42 29.67
C LEU A 914 -12.01 -16.42 30.09
N ARG A 915 -11.79 -17.10 31.21
CA ARG A 915 -12.83 -17.89 31.90
C ARG A 915 -13.04 -17.40 33.32
N THR A 916 -14.25 -16.97 33.60
CA THR A 916 -14.76 -16.70 34.96
C THR A 916 -15.38 -17.96 35.57
N ASP A 917 -15.78 -17.91 36.85
CA ASP A 917 -16.56 -18.99 37.47
C ASP A 917 -17.88 -19.25 36.72
N THR A 918 -18.57 -18.18 36.33
CA THR A 918 -19.81 -18.28 35.54
C THR A 918 -19.58 -18.91 34.17
N ASP A 919 -18.43 -18.68 33.54
CA ASP A 919 -18.08 -19.31 32.26
C ASP A 919 -17.79 -20.81 32.39
N LEU A 920 -17.20 -21.23 33.51
CA LEU A 920 -16.97 -22.66 33.80
C LEU A 920 -18.30 -23.40 33.99
N ASP A 921 -19.26 -22.78 34.70
CA ASP A 921 -20.59 -23.36 34.94
C ASP A 921 -21.40 -23.54 33.66
N HIS A 922 -21.31 -22.60 32.71
CA HIS A 922 -22.07 -22.61 31.47
C HIS A 922 -21.32 -23.22 30.26
N ASP A 923 -20.11 -23.73 30.47
CA ASP A 923 -19.20 -24.19 29.40
C ASP A 923 -18.98 -23.14 28.29
N THR A 924 -18.78 -21.88 28.69
CA THR A 924 -18.49 -20.73 27.83
C THR A 924 -17.09 -20.18 28.07
N MET A 925 -16.68 -19.17 27.31
CA MET A 925 -15.51 -18.35 27.56
C MET A 925 -15.70 -16.97 26.93
N ALA A 926 -15.13 -15.94 27.53
CA ALA A 926 -15.14 -14.59 26.99
C ALA A 926 -13.94 -14.35 26.07
N ARG A 927 -14.15 -13.79 24.89
CA ARG A 927 -13.07 -13.24 24.07
C ARG A 927 -12.49 -12.00 24.75
N SER A 928 -11.19 -11.81 24.67
CA SER A 928 -10.48 -10.75 25.40
C SER A 928 -9.27 -10.25 24.60
N THR A 929 -8.63 -9.20 25.10
CA THR A 929 -7.31 -8.75 24.63
C THR A 929 -6.22 -9.26 25.57
N VAL A 930 -4.96 -9.24 25.12
CA VAL A 930 -3.82 -9.65 25.96
C VAL A 930 -3.73 -8.87 27.27
N GLN A 931 -3.95 -7.55 27.23
CA GLN A 931 -3.82 -6.70 28.42
C GLN A 931 -4.97 -6.98 29.39
N LEU A 932 -6.21 -7.06 28.88
CA LEU A 932 -7.37 -7.40 29.70
C LEU A 932 -7.21 -8.78 30.33
N SER A 933 -6.84 -9.80 29.55
CA SER A 933 -6.66 -11.16 30.06
C SER A 933 -5.68 -11.23 31.23
N LYS A 934 -4.57 -10.48 31.17
CA LYS A 934 -3.56 -10.47 32.23
C LYS A 934 -4.06 -9.83 33.52
N HIS A 935 -4.62 -8.63 33.44
CA HIS A 935 -5.16 -7.91 34.61
C HIS A 935 -6.41 -8.60 35.16
N ALA A 936 -7.29 -9.11 34.29
CA ALA A 936 -8.47 -9.90 34.67
C ALA A 936 -8.08 -11.18 35.41
N THR A 937 -7.05 -11.91 34.95
CA THR A 937 -6.59 -13.11 35.66
C THR A 937 -6.10 -12.77 37.07
N ALA A 938 -5.38 -11.65 37.22
CA ALA A 938 -4.93 -11.18 38.53
C ALA A 938 -6.10 -10.82 39.47
N LEU A 939 -7.13 -10.16 38.94
CA LEU A 939 -8.39 -9.87 39.65
C LEU A 939 -9.09 -11.16 40.09
N LEU A 940 -9.32 -12.10 39.16
CA LEU A 940 -10.02 -13.37 39.42
C LEU A 940 -9.30 -14.23 40.46
N TRP A 941 -7.96 -14.23 40.44
CA TRP A 941 -7.17 -14.99 41.40
C TRP A 941 -7.15 -14.35 42.80
N ARG A 942 -7.67 -13.12 42.95
CA ARG A 942 -7.66 -12.31 44.20
C ARG A 942 -6.28 -12.27 44.86
N ARG A 943 -5.22 -12.36 44.06
CA ARG A 943 -3.84 -12.54 44.52
C ARG A 943 -2.97 -11.48 43.85
N ARG A 944 -2.72 -10.39 44.58
CA ARG A 944 -1.79 -9.27 44.29
C ARG A 944 -1.97 -8.65 42.89
N PRO A 945 -2.43 -7.38 42.78
CA PRO A 945 -2.55 -6.74 41.47
C PRO A 945 -1.21 -6.70 40.73
N LEU A 946 -1.27 -6.67 39.40
CA LEU A 946 -0.11 -6.45 38.52
C LEU A 946 0.30 -4.96 38.49
N LEU A 947 0.19 -4.29 39.63
CA LEU A 947 0.43 -2.87 39.85
C LEU A 947 1.33 -2.71 41.08
N ALA A 948 2.34 -1.86 40.97
CA ALA A 948 3.10 -1.35 42.10
C ALA A 948 3.32 0.16 41.93
N TYR A 949 3.25 0.94 43.00
CA TYR A 949 3.34 2.40 42.91
C TYR A 949 4.31 2.96 43.96
N ASP A 950 5.31 3.71 43.51
CA ASP A 950 6.22 4.45 44.39
C ASP A 950 5.72 5.90 44.53
N ARG A 951 5.14 6.22 45.69
CA ARG A 951 4.60 7.55 46.02
C ARG A 951 5.67 8.64 46.03
N ARG A 952 6.92 8.32 46.36
CA ARG A 952 8.02 9.29 46.46
C ARG A 952 8.51 9.70 45.09
N THR A 953 8.67 8.73 44.18
CA THR A 953 9.11 9.00 42.80
C THR A 953 7.95 9.24 41.83
N GLN A 954 6.70 9.04 42.26
CA GLN A 954 5.49 9.15 41.44
C GLN A 954 5.53 8.23 40.20
N ILE A 955 6.00 6.99 40.40
CA ILE A 955 6.15 5.99 39.33
C ILE A 955 5.20 4.82 39.57
N LEU A 956 4.30 4.57 38.61
CA LEU A 956 3.48 3.36 38.54
C LEU A 956 4.20 2.30 37.70
N ARG A 957 4.19 1.06 38.17
CA ARG A 957 4.90 -0.08 37.56
C ARG A 957 3.96 -1.23 37.27
N VAL A 958 4.14 -1.83 36.09
CA VAL A 958 3.48 -3.08 35.69
C VAL A 958 4.50 -4.07 35.13
N PRO A 959 4.23 -5.39 35.10
CA PRO A 959 5.12 -6.35 34.47
C PRO A 959 5.30 -6.04 32.97
N LEU A 960 6.47 -6.34 32.42
CA LEU A 960 6.72 -6.15 30.99
C LEU A 960 5.71 -6.95 30.14
N GLY A 961 5.02 -6.24 29.24
CA GLY A 961 3.96 -6.80 28.39
C GLY A 961 2.61 -6.97 29.08
N ALA A 962 2.45 -6.54 30.34
CA ALA A 962 1.19 -6.46 31.08
C ALA A 962 0.75 -5.00 31.25
N ASN A 963 0.83 -4.23 30.17
CA ASN A 963 0.35 -2.85 30.10
C ASN A 963 -1.08 -2.71 30.62
N LEU A 964 -1.41 -1.52 31.12
CA LEU A 964 -2.77 -1.21 31.51
C LEU A 964 -3.71 -1.36 30.29
N PRO A 965 -4.94 -1.87 30.46
CA PRO A 965 -5.83 -2.07 29.32
C PRO A 965 -6.45 -0.75 28.84
N GLY A 966 -6.28 -0.42 27.55
CA GLY A 966 -7.08 0.61 26.87
C GLY A 966 -7.14 1.96 27.58
N LEU A 967 -8.34 2.46 27.87
CA LEU A 967 -8.55 3.75 28.54
C LEU A 967 -7.92 3.86 29.93
N TYR A 968 -7.71 2.76 30.65
CA TYR A 968 -6.97 2.80 31.92
C TYR A 968 -5.51 3.23 31.69
N GLU A 969 -4.88 2.79 30.58
CA GLU A 969 -3.55 3.25 30.19
C GLU A 969 -3.58 4.73 29.78
N ARG A 970 -4.62 5.15 29.05
CA ARG A 970 -4.81 6.54 28.63
C ARG A 970 -4.96 7.50 29.81
N ALA A 971 -5.72 7.15 30.84
CA ALA A 971 -5.85 7.99 32.04
C ALA A 971 -4.49 8.27 32.69
N VAL A 972 -3.66 7.25 32.81
CA VAL A 972 -2.33 7.34 33.42
C VAL A 972 -1.38 8.13 32.51
N VAL A 973 -1.27 7.77 31.23
CA VAL A 973 -0.35 8.41 30.29
C VAL A 973 -0.78 9.84 29.96
N GLY A 974 -2.07 10.10 29.75
CA GLY A 974 -2.62 11.44 29.49
C GLY A 974 -2.36 12.43 30.62
N SER A 975 -2.33 11.98 31.88
CA SER A 975 -2.03 12.81 33.05
C SER A 975 -0.59 13.31 33.13
N SER A 976 0.36 12.56 32.55
CA SER A 976 1.77 12.91 32.50
C SER A 976 2.17 13.51 31.15
N GLY A 977 1.45 13.14 30.09
CA GLY A 977 1.85 13.35 28.71
C GLY A 977 3.07 12.52 28.31
N ILE A 978 3.41 11.43 29.02
CA ILE A 978 4.67 10.68 28.82
C ILE A 978 4.38 9.22 28.51
N ALA A 979 4.92 8.73 27.38
CA ALA A 979 4.86 7.32 27.03
C ALA A 979 5.62 6.44 28.03
N PRO A 980 5.12 5.23 28.36
CA PRO A 980 5.75 4.37 29.35
C PRO A 980 7.09 3.82 28.86
N LYS A 981 8.01 3.53 29.81
CA LYS A 981 9.38 3.11 29.51
C LYS A 981 9.70 1.75 30.12
N VAL A 982 10.47 0.94 29.39
CA VAL A 982 10.92 -0.36 29.89
C VAL A 982 12.15 -0.17 30.79
N VAL A 983 12.02 -0.50 32.07
CA VAL A 983 13.09 -0.39 33.07
C VAL A 983 13.14 -1.66 33.91
N SER A 984 14.31 -2.30 33.98
CA SER A 984 14.56 -3.48 34.84
C SER A 984 13.54 -4.63 34.70
N GLY A 985 13.03 -4.87 33.48
CA GLY A 985 12.05 -5.94 33.22
C GLY A 985 10.61 -5.61 33.63
N CYS A 986 10.36 -4.36 34.03
CA CYS A 986 9.05 -3.78 34.24
C CYS A 986 8.80 -2.69 33.19
N LEU A 987 7.54 -2.28 33.11
CA LEU A 987 7.16 -1.08 32.41
C LEU A 987 6.79 0.00 33.44
N GLU A 988 7.41 1.16 33.33
CA GLU A 988 7.24 2.30 34.24
C GLU A 988 6.45 3.43 33.57
N TYR A 989 5.45 3.93 34.29
CA TYR A 989 4.68 5.12 33.97
C TYR A 989 5.14 6.24 34.93
N PRO A 990 5.88 7.26 34.44
CA PRO A 990 6.39 8.34 35.26
C PRO A 990 5.36 9.46 35.48
N ASP A 991 5.63 10.32 36.46
CA ASP A 991 4.85 11.54 36.75
C ASP A 991 3.34 11.28 37.01
N VAL A 992 2.99 10.11 37.55
CA VAL A 992 1.61 9.72 37.88
C VAL A 992 1.27 10.14 39.30
N THR A 993 0.20 10.92 39.49
CA THR A 993 -0.17 11.42 40.82
C THR A 993 -0.74 10.30 41.72
N PRO A 994 -0.66 10.44 43.06
CA PRO A 994 -1.20 9.43 43.98
C PRO A 994 -2.70 9.18 43.80
N GLU A 995 -3.47 10.21 43.47
CA GLU A 995 -4.93 10.15 43.25
C GLU A 995 -5.25 9.29 42.03
N ILE A 996 -4.54 9.51 40.91
CA ILE A 996 -4.71 8.73 39.68
C ILE A 996 -4.27 7.28 39.90
N ALA A 997 -3.10 7.06 40.50
CA ALA A 997 -2.61 5.72 40.78
C ALA A 997 -3.55 4.95 41.72
N GLY A 998 -4.06 5.62 42.77
CA GLY A 998 -5.00 5.05 43.73
C GLY A 998 -6.35 4.70 43.10
N HIS A 999 -6.87 5.55 42.22
CA HIS A 999 -8.13 5.32 41.53
C HIS A 999 -8.05 4.23 40.47
N ILE A 1000 -7.01 4.26 39.62
CA ILE A 1000 -6.76 3.17 38.66
C ILE A 1000 -6.53 1.84 39.40
N GLY A 1001 -5.85 1.88 40.55
CA GLY A 1001 -5.73 0.74 41.44
C GLY A 1001 -7.08 0.20 41.90
N TYR A 1002 -7.99 1.08 42.33
CA TYR A 1002 -9.35 0.70 42.72
C TYR A 1002 -10.12 0.05 41.56
N LEU A 1003 -10.13 0.66 40.38
CA LEU A 1003 -10.85 0.18 39.20
C LEU A 1003 -10.36 -1.20 38.71
N LEU A 1004 -9.07 -1.50 38.86
CA LEU A 1004 -8.49 -2.77 38.39
C LEU A 1004 -8.53 -3.89 39.44
N THR A 1005 -8.88 -3.59 40.69
CA THR A 1005 -8.85 -4.57 41.80
C THR A 1005 -10.21 -4.88 42.40
N ASN A 1006 -11.26 -4.20 41.95
CA ASN A 1006 -12.66 -4.43 42.31
C ASN A 1006 -13.46 -4.66 41.01
#